data_AF-A0A969RPN8-F1
#
_entry.id   AF-A0A969RPN8-F1
#
_cell.length_a   1.000
_cell.length_b   1.000
_cell.length_c   1.000
_cell.angle_alpha   90.00
_cell.angle_beta   90.00
_cell.angle_gamma   90.00
#
_symmetry.space_group_name_H-M   'P 1'
#
loop_
_entity.id
_entity.type
_entity.pdbx_description
1 polymer ?
#
loop_
_entity_poly.entity_id
_entity_poly.type
_entity_poly.pdbx_seq_one_letter_code
_entity_poly.pdbx_strand_id
1 'polypeptide(L)'
;MAVREFEPNRAVEVIFTRADLPKVYGSGYCMGGGLVLTAKHLLSDGGADCVGADCTVRWFKQSAGEGFEKDKINAPAKVVWQAPDRDIALVELGELRPNSVEPIALGRLPQGKNGEEIEFKISGYPRWGVVEGVAERLNFRGTINRGDSAFWLRIKEELSSEYSSEQPRSEWEGMSGAAVVCDGLVVGVQTRHQRPQQPNHVEAAPLWEIAADPQWRRLLENHGINPELETVSLPAAKQSLDIDWHEASLKILKQQLQLTTNPMTRAHDVESAIDQVYVPLGLVERKKVPRQKGDVSPERGFELYAEDREVEITQKFEYEAFLEQVLHQGQNLKSQGKRVAIIGEPGSGKTMLLQQMARWLWEQFPDAVVIWVSLADLGQMGLKRYVDERWLQAIVEAAGQAEVSAEVKAAFIGQCQQGKVWLILDGLDEMSVASDPLAEGGWLDEIRCVLSCRLNLWTGRPLVGFDVYRTLEFAYPQQVEQFVRQWFQSQGEADGGQTLCAALKQPGKERIRDLVKNPLRLTLLCFDWGLRQGQLPETQAGLYERYVEHHYQWKAKEFPTTAEQQQKLNQALARLSFAAIDDPDERGKGRFRLRHRFVQEYLEGQFDLALQLGWLNQVGVDADNPTQAIYAFYHTTFQEYFAALAVADWDDFLPREHRRRPINNKSYRIFESQWKQVFLLWMGREGKEFKPDKEALIQALMTFKDGCGGFYCDRAFLLAAAGSAEFKDCPRADEIVDRLMQWQFGNSNGLKQWWGDRFNSARVAGRRNLATNAFSSVDLHRAIWALMRLLKSTQDEDTRSKTAECLGKIGTGNEMAIRALVQLLESTQDRITRWSAARSLGIIDPGNETAIRALVRLLKSTQDDNTRWSAAESLGSNGTGNETAIRILARSLRHSLSSVEAYQLMTTCAEKLPYPEFYQIFHTSR
;
A
#
# COMPACT_ATOMS: atom_id res chain seq x y z
N MET A 1 -28.73 16.69 31.58
CA MET A 1 -27.37 16.77 32.17
C MET A 1 -26.80 18.13 31.80
N ALA A 2 -25.95 18.74 32.62
CA ALA A 2 -25.31 20.01 32.27
C ALA A 2 -24.10 19.75 31.36
N VAL A 3 -23.87 20.60 30.37
CA VAL A 3 -22.71 20.48 29.47
C VAL A 3 -21.43 20.80 30.23
N ARG A 4 -20.41 19.93 30.08
CA ARG A 4 -19.10 20.02 30.75
C ARG A 4 -17.95 20.34 29.80
N GLU A 5 -18.24 20.98 28.68
CA GLU A 5 -17.26 21.43 27.70
C GLU A 5 -17.44 22.93 27.41
N PHE A 6 -16.35 23.58 26.97
CA PHE A 6 -16.42 24.96 26.51
C PHE A 6 -17.09 25.00 25.13
N GLU A 7 -18.22 25.69 25.03
CA GLU A 7 -19.00 25.81 23.79
C GLU A 7 -18.99 27.26 23.28
N PRO A 8 -18.08 27.63 22.36
CA PRO A 8 -18.03 28.96 21.75
C PRO A 8 -19.37 29.41 21.15
N ASN A 9 -20.19 28.47 20.69
CA ASN A 9 -21.49 28.73 20.05
C ASN A 9 -22.55 29.32 20.98
N ARG A 10 -22.29 29.34 22.30
CA ARG A 10 -23.13 30.04 23.29
C ARG A 10 -22.85 31.53 23.41
N ALA A 11 -21.72 32.01 22.87
CA ALA A 11 -21.40 33.43 22.91
C ALA A 11 -22.29 34.22 21.94
N VAL A 12 -22.95 35.24 22.48
CA VAL A 12 -23.90 36.11 21.78
C VAL A 12 -23.49 37.57 21.88
N GLU A 13 -23.93 38.39 20.95
CA GLU A 13 -23.78 39.84 21.04
C GLU A 13 -25.01 40.43 21.76
N VAL A 14 -24.78 41.20 22.82
CA VAL A 14 -25.80 41.90 23.60
C VAL A 14 -25.80 43.37 23.20
N ILE A 15 -26.98 43.87 22.83
CA ILE A 15 -27.15 45.20 22.27
C ILE A 15 -28.17 45.96 23.10
N PHE A 16 -27.73 47.02 23.73
CA PHE A 16 -28.58 47.90 24.52
C PHE A 16 -28.81 49.22 23.78
N THR A 17 -30.08 49.60 23.61
CA THR A 17 -30.45 50.85 22.94
C THR A 17 -30.86 51.87 23.99
N ARG A 18 -30.17 53.01 23.99
CA ARG A 18 -30.43 54.13 24.89
C ARG A 18 -31.24 55.20 24.15
N ALA A 19 -32.15 55.87 24.84
CA ALA A 19 -32.85 57.03 24.26
C ALA A 19 -31.83 58.15 24.01
N ASP A 20 -31.73 58.62 22.77
CA ASP A 20 -30.86 59.72 22.34
C ASP A 20 -29.33 59.53 22.49
N LEU A 21 -28.87 58.29 22.67
CA LEU A 21 -27.43 57.94 22.75
C LEU A 21 -27.05 56.78 21.80
N PRO A 22 -25.76 56.63 21.43
CA PRO A 22 -25.30 55.50 20.64
C PRO A 22 -25.61 54.15 21.30
N LYS A 23 -25.92 53.13 20.48
CA LYS A 23 -26.09 51.75 20.95
C LYS A 23 -24.82 51.26 21.65
N VAL A 24 -25.02 50.56 22.76
CA VAL A 24 -23.94 49.88 23.49
C VAL A 24 -23.93 48.41 23.07
N TYR A 25 -22.74 47.94 22.69
CA TYR A 25 -22.50 46.57 22.26
C TYR A 25 -21.61 45.88 23.29
N GLY A 26 -21.94 44.65 23.61
CA GLY A 26 -21.12 43.78 24.43
C GLY A 26 -21.36 42.31 24.09
N SER A 27 -20.72 41.44 24.85
CA SER A 27 -20.86 40.00 24.75
C SER A 27 -21.84 39.47 25.80
N GLY A 28 -22.37 38.29 25.56
CA GLY A 28 -23.14 37.52 26.52
C GLY A 28 -22.96 36.03 26.28
N TYR A 29 -23.43 35.21 27.22
CA TYR A 29 -23.32 33.76 27.12
C TYR A 29 -24.65 33.09 27.45
N CYS A 30 -25.17 32.29 26.52
CA CYS A 30 -26.42 31.54 26.71
C CYS A 30 -26.26 30.43 27.76
N MET A 31 -26.92 30.58 28.90
CA MET A 31 -26.84 29.64 30.02
C MET A 31 -27.74 28.40 29.84
N GLY A 32 -28.67 28.43 28.88
CA GLY A 32 -29.77 27.48 28.78
C GLY A 32 -31.08 28.06 29.33
N GLY A 33 -32.20 27.38 29.12
CA GLY A 33 -33.52 27.80 29.65
C GLY A 33 -34.10 29.10 29.06
N GLY A 34 -33.35 29.84 28.25
CA GLY A 34 -33.70 31.18 27.76
C GLY A 34 -32.98 32.33 28.48
N LEU A 35 -32.03 32.03 29.39
CA LEU A 35 -31.23 33.04 30.08
C LEU A 35 -29.88 33.28 29.39
N VAL A 36 -29.47 34.55 29.39
CA VAL A 36 -28.17 35.03 28.91
C VAL A 36 -27.47 35.77 30.05
N LEU A 37 -26.24 35.36 30.33
CA LEU A 37 -25.34 35.99 31.28
C LEU A 37 -24.56 37.12 30.59
N THR A 38 -24.49 38.31 31.20
CA THR A 38 -23.74 39.45 30.64
C THR A 38 -23.33 40.45 31.74
N ALA A 39 -22.63 41.53 31.38
CA ALA A 39 -22.19 42.56 32.29
C ALA A 39 -23.28 43.64 32.53
N LYS A 40 -23.46 44.06 33.78
CA LYS A 40 -24.52 45.00 34.21
C LYS A 40 -24.34 46.39 33.59
N HIS A 41 -23.11 46.89 33.46
CA HIS A 41 -22.83 48.22 32.94
C HIS A 41 -23.23 48.40 31.46
N LEU A 42 -23.40 47.30 30.71
CA LEU A 42 -23.91 47.35 29.34
C LEU A 42 -25.38 47.75 29.28
N LEU A 43 -26.13 47.47 30.35
CA LEU A 43 -27.58 47.51 30.41
C LEU A 43 -28.13 48.72 31.19
N SER A 44 -27.27 49.58 31.73
CA SER A 44 -27.68 50.79 32.46
C SER A 44 -26.91 52.02 31.98
N ASP A 45 -27.57 53.18 32.04
CA ASP A 45 -26.92 54.48 31.95
C ASP A 45 -26.47 54.90 33.36
N GLY A 46 -25.16 54.87 33.62
CA GLY A 46 -24.59 55.43 34.85
C GLY A 46 -24.88 54.66 36.14
N GLY A 47 -25.21 53.36 36.07
CA GLY A 47 -25.39 52.50 37.25
C GLY A 47 -26.79 52.52 37.88
N ALA A 48 -27.78 53.08 37.18
CA ALA A 48 -29.19 52.98 37.55
C ALA A 48 -29.70 51.52 37.48
N ASP A 49 -30.80 51.24 38.18
CA ASP A 49 -31.48 49.94 38.12
C ASP A 49 -31.91 49.63 36.68
N CYS A 50 -31.39 48.52 36.12
CA CYS A 50 -31.69 48.10 34.75
C CYS A 50 -32.74 46.98 34.66
N VAL A 51 -33.29 46.50 35.78
CA VAL A 51 -34.31 45.45 35.76
C VAL A 51 -35.56 45.93 35.00
N GLY A 52 -36.01 45.14 34.05
CA GLY A 52 -37.13 45.45 33.15
C GLY A 52 -36.75 46.20 31.87
N ALA A 53 -35.49 46.60 31.70
CA ALA A 53 -35.04 47.28 30.48
C ALA A 53 -35.02 46.32 29.27
N ASP A 54 -35.37 46.85 28.09
CA ASP A 54 -35.36 46.11 26.84
C ASP A 54 -33.95 46.10 26.22
N CYS A 55 -33.52 44.94 25.74
CA CYS A 55 -32.29 44.77 24.98
C CYS A 55 -32.50 43.78 23.83
N THR A 56 -31.49 43.64 22.98
CA THR A 56 -31.49 42.69 21.88
C THR A 56 -30.30 41.75 22.02
N VAL A 57 -30.55 40.45 21.90
CA VAL A 57 -29.52 39.41 21.84
C VAL A 57 -29.39 38.95 20.39
N ARG A 58 -28.16 38.86 19.89
CA ARG A 58 -27.87 38.52 18.50
C ARG A 58 -26.95 37.29 18.37
N TRP A 59 -27.30 36.41 17.43
CA TRP A 59 -26.49 35.27 16.97
C TRP A 59 -26.08 35.45 15.50
N PHE A 60 -24.95 34.84 15.14
CA PHE A 60 -24.44 34.75 13.77
C PHE A 60 -24.37 33.26 13.36
N LYS A 61 -24.97 32.88 12.21
CA LYS A 61 -24.89 31.50 11.68
C LYS A 61 -23.49 31.21 11.13
N GLN A 62 -22.91 30.05 11.45
CA GLN A 62 -21.72 29.52 10.77
C GLN A 62 -22.14 28.77 9.50
N SER A 63 -21.76 29.28 8.32
CA SER A 63 -21.82 28.53 7.06
C SER A 63 -20.46 27.90 6.76
N ALA A 64 -20.44 26.59 6.50
CA ALA A 64 -19.29 25.91 5.93
C ALA A 64 -19.23 26.22 4.43
N GLY A 65 -18.36 27.14 4.03
CA GLY A 65 -18.13 27.51 2.64
C GLY A 65 -17.86 29.01 2.45
N GLU A 66 -16.87 29.32 1.62
CA GLU A 66 -16.44 30.68 1.26
C GLU A 66 -17.61 31.57 0.84
N GLY A 67 -17.79 32.70 1.56
CA GLY A 67 -18.80 33.71 1.27
C GLY A 67 -19.44 34.27 2.54
N PHE A 68 -18.85 35.32 3.09
CA PHE A 68 -19.45 36.12 4.16
C PHE A 68 -20.70 36.82 3.62
N GLU A 69 -21.91 36.38 4.00
CA GLU A 69 -23.07 37.26 4.23
C GLU A 69 -24.33 36.51 4.74
N LYS A 70 -24.98 37.12 5.76
CA LYS A 70 -26.43 37.46 5.84
C LYS A 70 -27.42 36.79 6.81
N ASP A 71 -27.12 35.72 7.53
CA ASP A 71 -28.09 35.21 8.55
C ASP A 71 -27.71 35.63 9.99
N LYS A 72 -28.23 36.79 10.42
CA LYS A 72 -28.21 37.24 11.82
C LYS A 72 -29.57 36.99 12.45
N ILE A 73 -29.60 36.36 13.62
CA ILE A 73 -30.83 36.19 14.40
C ILE A 73 -30.80 37.23 15.51
N ASN A 74 -31.80 38.11 15.56
CA ASN A 74 -31.99 39.06 16.67
C ASN A 74 -33.20 38.60 17.48
N ALA A 75 -33.03 38.37 18.78
CA ALA A 75 -34.14 38.13 19.69
C ALA A 75 -34.33 39.34 20.62
N PRO A 76 -35.57 39.83 20.78
CA PRO A 76 -35.87 40.76 21.85
C PRO A 76 -35.68 40.06 23.20
N ALA A 77 -35.12 40.78 24.15
CA ALA A 77 -34.79 40.26 25.46
C ALA A 77 -34.99 41.33 26.52
N LYS A 78 -35.19 40.90 27.77
CA LYS A 78 -35.41 41.80 28.91
C LYS A 78 -34.44 41.49 30.03
N VAL A 79 -33.96 42.54 30.70
CA VAL A 79 -33.17 42.37 31.92
C VAL A 79 -34.09 41.90 33.03
N VAL A 80 -33.82 40.72 33.58
CA VAL A 80 -34.65 40.09 34.63
C VAL A 80 -34.02 40.13 36.00
N TRP A 81 -32.70 40.32 36.06
CA TRP A 81 -31.97 40.42 37.31
C TRP A 81 -30.63 41.14 37.11
N GLN A 82 -30.19 41.84 38.14
CA GLN A 82 -28.88 42.46 38.23
C GLN A 82 -28.27 42.19 39.61
N ALA A 83 -26.95 42.04 39.67
CA ALA A 83 -26.28 41.90 40.95
C ALA A 83 -26.29 43.23 41.74
N PRO A 84 -26.45 43.19 43.08
CA PRO A 84 -26.42 44.39 43.92
C PRO A 84 -25.07 45.13 43.83
N ASP A 85 -23.98 44.41 44.13
CA ASP A 85 -22.64 45.00 44.32
C ASP A 85 -21.61 44.49 43.30
N ARG A 86 -22.07 43.86 42.21
CA ARG A 86 -21.22 43.31 41.14
C ARG A 86 -21.74 43.68 39.76
N ASP A 87 -20.83 43.64 38.79
CA ASP A 87 -21.12 44.02 37.41
C ASP A 87 -21.61 42.81 36.59
N ILE A 88 -22.65 42.14 37.09
CA ILE A 88 -23.25 40.94 36.48
C ILE A 88 -24.76 41.16 36.36
N ALA A 89 -25.33 40.76 35.23
CA ALA A 89 -26.77 40.80 34.99
C ALA A 89 -27.24 39.56 34.21
N LEU A 90 -28.53 39.27 34.33
CA LEU A 90 -29.22 38.24 33.56
C LEU A 90 -30.28 38.88 32.67
N VAL A 91 -30.30 38.40 31.44
CA VAL A 91 -31.25 38.78 30.41
C VAL A 91 -32.05 37.55 30.00
N GLU A 92 -33.38 37.67 29.95
CA GLU A 92 -34.28 36.62 29.49
C GLU A 92 -34.70 36.88 28.04
N LEU A 93 -34.59 35.84 27.21
CA LEU A 93 -35.01 35.86 25.81
C LEU A 93 -36.54 35.72 25.69
N GLY A 94 -37.13 36.50 24.77
CA GLY A 94 -38.54 36.37 24.39
C GLY A 94 -38.87 35.08 23.63
N GLU A 95 -39.99 35.07 22.90
CA GLU A 95 -40.53 33.87 22.21
C GLU A 95 -39.58 33.30 21.12
N LEU A 96 -38.68 34.11 20.57
CA LEU A 96 -37.66 33.68 19.61
C LEU A 96 -36.45 33.05 20.32
N ARG A 97 -36.50 31.72 20.50
CA ARG A 97 -35.40 30.92 21.10
C ARG A 97 -34.74 30.04 20.03
N PRO A 98 -33.58 30.41 19.48
CA PRO A 98 -32.87 29.54 18.54
C PRO A 98 -32.29 28.32 19.28
N ASN A 99 -32.88 27.14 19.05
CA ASN A 99 -32.52 25.82 19.58
C ASN A 99 -32.57 25.68 21.13
N SER A 100 -33.09 24.55 21.63
CA SER A 100 -33.05 24.25 23.07
C SER A 100 -31.62 23.93 23.49
N VAL A 101 -30.87 24.94 23.93
CA VAL A 101 -29.50 24.76 24.44
C VAL A 101 -29.55 24.15 25.84
N GLU A 102 -28.78 23.07 26.07
CA GLU A 102 -28.68 22.44 27.38
C GLU A 102 -28.15 23.41 28.46
N PRO A 103 -28.60 23.30 29.72
CA PRO A 103 -28.10 24.13 30.82
C PRO A 103 -26.57 24.01 31.02
N ILE A 104 -25.93 25.13 31.35
CA ILE A 104 -24.50 25.17 31.72
C ILE A 104 -24.29 24.68 33.16
N ALA A 105 -23.06 24.30 33.48
CA ALA A 105 -22.59 24.12 34.85
C ALA A 105 -21.87 25.38 35.36
N LEU A 106 -22.12 25.75 36.61
CA LEU A 106 -21.51 26.90 37.27
C LEU A 106 -20.35 26.45 38.18
N GLY A 107 -19.29 27.24 38.22
CA GLY A 107 -18.08 26.89 38.96
C GLY A 107 -17.54 28.00 39.86
N ARG A 108 -16.65 27.59 40.77
CA ARG A 108 -15.76 28.46 41.54
C ARG A 108 -14.32 27.98 41.44
N LEU A 109 -13.38 28.91 41.49
CA LEU A 109 -11.97 28.54 41.57
C LEU A 109 -11.65 27.92 42.95
N PRO A 110 -10.78 26.89 43.01
CA PRO A 110 -10.25 26.39 44.28
C PRO A 110 -9.32 27.42 44.94
N GLN A 111 -9.39 27.54 46.27
CA GLN A 111 -8.49 28.40 47.05
C GLN A 111 -7.03 28.06 46.73
N GLY A 112 -6.22 29.04 46.31
CA GLY A 112 -4.81 28.85 45.96
C GLY A 112 -3.92 29.99 46.46
N LYS A 113 -2.60 29.80 46.38
CA LYS A 113 -1.63 30.85 46.71
C LYS A 113 -1.34 31.72 45.49
N ASN A 114 -0.85 32.93 45.73
CA ASN A 114 -0.44 33.85 44.67
C ASN A 114 0.68 33.20 43.82
N GLY A 115 0.50 33.15 42.50
CA GLY A 115 1.41 32.50 41.55
C GLY A 115 0.95 31.12 41.05
N GLU A 116 -0.15 30.57 41.58
CA GLU A 116 -0.78 29.37 41.03
C GLU A 116 -1.82 29.76 39.98
N GLU A 117 -1.56 29.47 38.71
CA GLU A 117 -2.40 29.85 37.58
C GLU A 117 -3.34 28.73 37.12
N ILE A 118 -4.58 29.09 36.75
CA ILE A 118 -5.57 28.19 36.12
C ILE A 118 -5.86 28.68 34.70
N GLU A 119 -5.90 27.77 33.72
CA GLU A 119 -6.29 28.12 32.36
C GLU A 119 -7.78 28.43 32.27
N PHE A 120 -8.13 29.49 31.53
CA PHE A 120 -9.50 29.81 31.16
C PHE A 120 -9.64 29.93 29.65
N LYS A 121 -10.87 29.70 29.18
CA LYS A 121 -11.31 30.00 27.83
C LYS A 121 -12.41 31.06 27.90
N ILE A 122 -12.41 31.98 26.94
CA ILE A 122 -13.43 33.03 26.81
C ILE A 122 -13.77 33.22 25.34
N SER A 123 -15.05 33.43 25.03
CA SER A 123 -15.52 33.72 23.68
C SER A 123 -16.45 34.93 23.71
N GLY A 124 -16.26 35.84 22.77
CA GLY A 124 -17.02 37.08 22.68
C GLY A 124 -16.76 37.83 21.38
N TYR A 125 -17.28 39.06 21.31
CA TYR A 125 -17.28 39.90 20.11
C TYR A 125 -16.48 41.18 20.37
N PRO A 126 -15.14 41.11 20.39
CA PRO A 126 -14.32 42.31 20.52
C PRO A 126 -14.49 43.19 19.29
N ARG A 127 -14.40 44.51 19.49
CA ARG A 127 -14.63 45.50 18.45
C ARG A 127 -13.65 45.42 17.27
N TRP A 128 -12.41 45.00 17.50
CA TRP A 128 -11.43 44.78 16.42
C TRP A 128 -11.66 43.46 15.68
N GLY A 129 -12.48 42.55 16.21
CA GLY A 129 -13.02 41.42 15.45
C GLY A 129 -14.06 41.84 14.42
N VAL A 130 -14.29 43.14 14.21
CA VAL A 130 -15.20 43.63 13.18
C VAL A 130 -14.46 43.71 11.84
N VAL A 131 -14.70 42.73 10.96
CA VAL A 131 -14.19 42.71 9.59
C VAL A 131 -15.31 43.17 8.66
N GLU A 132 -15.04 44.21 7.85
CA GLU A 132 -16.02 44.78 6.89
C GLU A 132 -17.38 45.16 7.51
N GLY A 133 -17.39 45.60 8.78
CA GLY A 133 -18.61 46.01 9.49
C GLY A 133 -19.43 44.86 10.07
N VAL A 134 -18.91 43.63 10.05
CA VAL A 134 -19.51 42.44 10.66
C VAL A 134 -18.71 42.03 11.89
N ALA A 135 -19.35 41.98 13.06
CA ALA A 135 -18.72 41.49 14.28
C ALA A 135 -18.43 39.99 14.18
N GLU A 136 -17.16 39.61 14.29
CA GLU A 136 -16.71 38.23 14.38
C GLU A 136 -16.60 37.78 15.84
N ARG A 137 -17.04 36.56 16.10
CA ARG A 137 -16.84 35.92 17.41
C ARG A 137 -15.41 35.39 17.48
N LEU A 138 -14.64 35.88 18.44
CA LEU A 138 -13.28 35.42 18.68
C LEU A 138 -13.19 34.60 19.97
N ASN A 139 -12.24 33.65 19.97
CA ASN A 139 -11.98 32.75 21.10
C ASN A 139 -10.58 33.02 21.63
N PHE A 140 -10.48 33.24 22.93
CA PHE A 140 -9.22 33.52 23.60
C PHE A 140 -8.95 32.54 24.73
N ARG A 141 -7.68 32.37 25.05
CA ARG A 141 -7.23 31.58 26.19
C ARG A 141 -6.34 32.41 27.09
N GLY A 142 -6.36 32.09 28.37
CA GLY A 142 -5.53 32.81 29.31
C GLY A 142 -5.35 32.07 30.61
N THR A 143 -4.77 32.78 31.58
CA THR A 143 -4.52 32.29 32.92
C THR A 143 -5.11 33.22 33.97
N ILE A 144 -5.72 32.65 35.01
CA ILE A 144 -6.18 33.34 36.21
C ILE A 144 -5.28 32.94 37.37
N ASN A 145 -4.76 33.92 38.11
CA ASN A 145 -4.00 33.64 39.32
C ASN A 145 -4.98 33.38 40.49
N ARG A 146 -4.87 32.20 41.12
CA ARG A 146 -5.77 31.74 42.19
C ARG A 146 -5.66 32.53 43.50
N GLY A 147 -4.53 33.20 43.72
CA GLY A 147 -4.32 34.06 44.90
C GLY A 147 -4.77 35.51 44.70
N ASP A 148 -5.29 35.84 43.51
CA ASP A 148 -5.66 37.19 43.15
C ASP A 148 -7.10 37.52 43.55
N SER A 149 -7.25 38.41 44.53
CA SER A 149 -8.57 38.83 45.01
C SER A 149 -9.34 39.69 44.00
N ALA A 150 -8.66 40.23 42.98
CA ALA A 150 -9.27 41.10 41.97
C ALA A 150 -9.68 40.34 40.69
N PHE A 151 -9.50 39.02 40.66
CA PHE A 151 -9.95 38.12 39.58
C PHE A 151 -9.49 38.57 38.17
N TRP A 152 -8.20 38.89 38.06
CA TRP A 152 -7.57 39.28 36.80
C TRP A 152 -7.38 38.11 35.85
N LEU A 153 -7.72 38.34 34.58
CA LEU A 153 -7.54 37.43 33.47
C LEU A 153 -6.34 37.88 32.63
N ARG A 154 -5.30 37.05 32.55
CA ARG A 154 -4.16 37.29 31.65
C ARG A 154 -4.35 36.48 30.37
N ILE A 155 -4.60 37.16 29.26
CA ILE A 155 -4.79 36.56 27.93
C ILE A 155 -3.42 36.21 27.33
N LYS A 156 -3.30 35.03 26.71
CA LYS A 156 -2.01 34.49 26.22
C LYS A 156 -1.67 34.94 24.81
N GLU A 157 -2.67 35.25 23.99
CA GLU A 157 -2.47 35.67 22.62
C GLU A 157 -1.84 37.08 22.56
N GLU A 158 -0.78 37.26 21.76
CA GLU A 158 -0.17 38.57 21.52
C GLU A 158 -1.05 39.38 20.54
N LEU A 159 -1.54 40.54 20.98
CA LEU A 159 -2.21 41.49 20.11
C LEU A 159 -1.17 42.12 19.17
N SER A 160 -1.38 42.01 17.84
CA SER A 160 -0.46 42.57 16.85
C SER A 160 -0.37 44.09 16.98
N SER A 161 0.86 44.63 16.95
CA SER A 161 1.16 46.06 17.12
C SER A 161 0.60 47.00 16.05
N GLU A 162 -0.06 46.48 15.01
CA GLU A 162 -0.64 47.26 13.90
C GLU A 162 -1.90 48.07 14.30
N TYR A 163 -2.47 47.85 15.49
CA TYR A 163 -3.67 48.58 15.96
C TYR A 163 -3.38 49.82 16.83
N SER A 164 -2.11 50.21 16.97
CA SER A 164 -1.70 51.37 17.78
C SER A 164 -1.59 52.64 16.95
N SER A 165 -2.46 53.63 17.21
CA SER A 165 -2.02 55.00 17.61
C SER A 165 -3.11 56.10 17.65
N GLU A 166 -4.35 55.91 17.20
CA GLU A 166 -5.29 57.06 17.07
C GLU A 166 -6.66 56.98 17.77
N GLN A 167 -6.97 55.95 18.57
CA GLN A 167 -8.26 55.90 19.31
C GLN A 167 -8.10 55.79 20.84
N PRO A 168 -8.81 56.61 21.64
CA PRO A 168 -8.73 56.61 23.10
C PRO A 168 -9.53 55.46 23.77
N ARG A 169 -9.87 54.39 23.03
CA ARG A 169 -10.74 53.29 23.49
C ARG A 169 -9.95 51.99 23.62
N SER A 170 -10.36 51.12 24.55
CA SER A 170 -9.68 49.85 24.84
C SER A 170 -9.83 48.85 23.68
N GLU A 171 -8.75 48.13 23.38
CA GLU A 171 -8.75 47.02 22.40
C GLU A 171 -9.75 45.91 22.79
N TRP A 172 -10.16 45.78 24.05
CA TRP A 172 -11.12 44.75 24.44
C TRP A 172 -12.58 45.23 24.43
N GLU A 173 -12.86 46.47 23.99
CA GLU A 173 -14.22 47.00 23.86
C GLU A 173 -15.12 46.01 23.11
N GLY A 174 -16.28 45.67 23.67
CA GLY A 174 -17.20 44.65 23.12
C GLY A 174 -17.11 43.27 23.78
N MET A 175 -16.03 42.97 24.52
CA MET A 175 -15.89 41.71 25.25
C MET A 175 -16.64 41.68 26.59
N SER A 176 -16.98 42.85 27.14
CA SER A 176 -17.76 42.95 28.37
C SER A 176 -18.99 42.06 28.30
N GLY A 177 -19.19 41.23 29.32
CA GLY A 177 -20.26 40.23 29.39
C GLY A 177 -19.91 38.84 28.85
N ALA A 178 -18.73 38.63 28.27
CA ALA A 178 -18.27 37.30 27.87
C ALA A 178 -18.03 36.38 29.09
N ALA A 179 -18.44 35.11 28.99
CA ALA A 179 -18.29 34.14 30.07
C ALA A 179 -16.86 33.59 30.15
N VAL A 180 -16.32 33.57 31.37
CA VAL A 180 -15.02 32.97 31.70
C VAL A 180 -15.25 31.52 32.06
N VAL A 181 -14.67 30.60 31.29
CA VAL A 181 -14.89 29.15 31.45
C VAL A 181 -13.59 28.44 31.83
N CYS A 182 -13.61 27.73 32.95
CA CYS A 182 -12.49 26.91 33.43
C CYS A 182 -12.99 25.46 33.60
N ASP A 183 -12.31 24.49 32.97
CA ASP A 183 -12.68 23.07 33.06
C ASP A 183 -14.18 22.80 32.74
N GLY A 184 -14.71 23.48 31.73
CA GLY A 184 -16.13 23.37 31.34
C GLY A 184 -17.12 24.10 32.26
N LEU A 185 -16.67 24.66 33.38
CA LEU A 185 -17.50 25.41 34.33
C LEU A 185 -17.43 26.92 34.06
N VAL A 186 -18.58 27.59 34.04
CA VAL A 186 -18.62 29.06 34.00
C VAL A 186 -18.31 29.62 35.39
N VAL A 187 -17.19 30.34 35.52
CA VAL A 187 -16.68 30.83 36.82
C VAL A 187 -16.83 32.34 37.02
N GLY A 188 -17.05 33.09 35.95
CA GLY A 188 -17.15 34.55 35.99
C GLY A 188 -17.59 35.16 34.67
N VAL A 189 -17.75 36.48 34.69
CA VAL A 189 -18.10 37.31 33.53
C VAL A 189 -17.02 38.37 33.36
N GLN A 190 -16.49 38.53 32.17
CA GLN A 190 -15.55 39.61 31.89
C GLN A 190 -16.29 40.97 31.96
N THR A 191 -15.75 41.93 32.71
CA THR A 191 -16.45 43.19 33.02
C THR A 191 -15.68 44.40 32.50
N ARG A 192 -14.53 44.68 33.10
CA ARG A 192 -13.73 45.88 32.80
C ARG A 192 -12.44 45.53 32.10
N HIS A 193 -11.91 46.54 31.41
CA HIS A 193 -10.60 46.53 30.80
C HIS A 193 -9.80 47.65 31.44
N GLN A 194 -8.59 47.39 31.95
CA GLN A 194 -7.79 48.44 32.55
C GLN A 194 -6.31 48.40 32.13
N ARG A 195 -5.90 49.56 31.62
CA ARG A 195 -4.55 50.11 31.38
C ARG A 195 -3.94 49.80 30.01
N PRO A 196 -3.69 50.84 29.18
CA PRO A 196 -2.88 50.75 27.95
C PRO A 196 -1.48 50.14 28.15
N GLN A 197 -0.98 50.11 29.38
CA GLN A 197 0.35 49.58 29.73
C GLN A 197 0.39 48.05 29.88
N GLN A 198 -0.76 47.39 30.00
CA GLN A 198 -0.88 45.93 30.13
C GLN A 198 -2.05 45.42 29.28
N PRO A 199 -1.97 45.50 27.94
CA PRO A 199 -3.09 45.24 27.04
C PRO A 199 -3.67 43.82 27.18
N ASN A 200 -2.89 42.84 27.62
CA ASN A 200 -3.34 41.46 27.76
C ASN A 200 -4.02 41.14 29.12
N HIS A 201 -4.27 42.15 29.98
CA HIS A 201 -4.92 41.95 31.27
C HIS A 201 -6.33 42.55 31.28
N VAL A 202 -7.34 41.72 31.54
CA VAL A 202 -8.74 42.14 31.67
C VAL A 202 -9.31 41.70 33.02
N GLU A 203 -10.30 42.44 33.52
CA GLU A 203 -10.96 42.17 34.79
C GLU A 203 -12.25 41.37 34.55
N ALA A 204 -12.56 40.45 35.45
CA ALA A 204 -13.81 39.72 35.46
C ALA A 204 -14.48 39.80 36.84
N ALA A 205 -15.81 39.75 36.86
CA ALA A 205 -16.58 39.56 38.07
C ALA A 205 -16.82 38.04 38.30
N PRO A 206 -16.40 37.49 39.44
CA PRO A 206 -16.57 36.07 39.72
C PRO A 206 -18.00 35.72 40.16
N LEU A 207 -18.50 34.56 39.75
CA LEU A 207 -19.87 34.13 40.07
C LEU A 207 -20.06 33.73 41.54
N TRP A 208 -19.01 33.29 42.23
CA TRP A 208 -19.14 32.84 43.63
C TRP A 208 -19.48 33.96 44.61
N GLU A 209 -19.25 35.21 44.25
CA GLU A 209 -19.62 36.36 45.08
C GLU A 209 -21.12 36.67 45.01
N ILE A 210 -21.82 36.20 43.97
CA ILE A 210 -23.27 36.38 43.80
C ILE A 210 -24.07 35.09 44.03
N ALA A 211 -23.41 33.94 44.16
CA ALA A 211 -24.07 32.64 44.24
C ALA A 211 -25.02 32.48 45.44
N ALA A 212 -24.86 33.28 46.50
CA ALA A 212 -25.72 33.27 47.66
C ALA A 212 -27.00 34.13 47.51
N ASP A 213 -27.12 34.93 46.45
CA ASP A 213 -28.29 35.80 46.24
C ASP A 213 -29.57 34.95 46.03
N PRO A 214 -30.60 35.12 46.88
CA PRO A 214 -31.83 34.33 46.77
C PRO A 214 -32.61 34.55 45.47
N GLN A 215 -32.53 35.74 44.87
CA GLN A 215 -33.21 36.04 43.61
C GLN A 215 -32.49 35.38 42.43
N TRP A 216 -31.15 35.41 42.41
CA TRP A 216 -30.32 34.69 41.44
C TRP A 216 -30.64 33.18 41.44
N ARG A 217 -30.61 32.54 42.61
CA ARG A 217 -30.86 31.10 42.76
C ARG A 217 -32.24 30.69 42.23
N ARG A 218 -33.28 31.39 42.67
CA ARG A 218 -34.67 31.14 42.22
C ARG A 218 -34.82 31.32 40.72
N LEU A 219 -34.18 32.35 40.14
CA LEU A 219 -34.28 32.62 38.72
C LEU A 219 -33.64 31.51 37.87
N LEU A 220 -32.46 31.00 38.29
CA LEU A 220 -31.81 29.87 37.61
C LEU A 220 -32.62 28.58 37.71
N GLU A 221 -33.14 28.25 38.89
CA GLU A 221 -33.98 27.07 39.12
C GLU A 221 -35.24 27.09 38.25
N ASN A 222 -35.90 28.26 38.14
CA ASN A 222 -37.07 28.45 37.28
C ASN A 222 -36.76 28.20 35.78
N HIS A 223 -35.50 28.34 35.38
CA HIS A 223 -35.02 28.12 34.01
C HIS A 223 -34.29 26.78 33.84
N GLY A 224 -34.33 25.89 34.85
CA GLY A 224 -33.73 24.56 34.80
C GLY A 224 -32.20 24.55 34.87
N ILE A 225 -31.58 25.62 35.37
CA ILE A 225 -30.13 25.73 35.58
C ILE A 225 -29.83 25.46 37.06
N ASN A 226 -28.87 24.57 37.33
CA ASN A 226 -28.43 24.30 38.71
C ASN A 226 -27.64 25.50 39.26
N PRO A 227 -28.09 26.15 40.36
CA PRO A 227 -27.39 27.30 40.92
C PRO A 227 -26.16 26.94 41.78
N GLU A 228 -25.95 25.66 42.10
CA GLU A 228 -24.83 25.23 42.94
C GLU A 228 -23.49 25.29 42.20
N LEU A 229 -22.46 25.81 42.88
CA LEU A 229 -21.13 25.98 42.31
C LEU A 229 -20.25 24.75 42.53
N GLU A 230 -19.80 24.15 41.44
CA GLU A 230 -18.78 23.11 41.44
C GLU A 230 -17.38 23.73 41.58
N THR A 231 -16.41 23.02 42.15
CA THR A 231 -15.04 23.53 42.28
C THR A 231 -14.22 23.08 41.07
N VAL A 232 -13.58 24.02 40.37
CA VAL A 232 -12.73 23.72 39.20
C VAL A 232 -11.62 22.75 39.59
N SER A 233 -11.46 21.69 38.80
CA SER A 233 -10.39 20.70 39.00
C SER A 233 -9.03 21.35 38.75
N LEU A 234 -8.08 21.12 39.64
CA LEU A 234 -6.70 21.54 39.38
C LEU A 234 -6.07 20.57 38.39
N PRO A 235 -5.27 21.06 37.41
CA PRO A 235 -4.37 20.18 36.68
C PRO A 235 -3.52 19.47 37.72
N ALA A 236 -3.51 18.13 37.69
CA ALA A 236 -2.59 17.38 38.52
C ALA A 236 -1.18 17.95 38.30
N ALA A 237 -0.42 18.17 39.38
CA ALA A 237 0.96 18.60 39.28
C ALA A 237 1.66 17.75 38.21
N LYS A 238 2.39 18.37 37.27
CA LYS A 238 3.16 17.69 36.22
C LYS A 238 3.96 16.53 36.82
N GLN A 239 3.35 15.36 36.89
CA GLN A 239 4.06 14.11 36.77
C GLN A 239 4.48 14.11 35.31
N SER A 240 5.78 14.12 35.07
CA SER A 240 6.28 13.76 33.75
C SER A 240 5.60 12.45 33.39
N LEU A 241 4.75 12.47 32.37
CA LEU A 241 4.22 11.28 31.75
C LEU A 241 5.43 10.59 31.11
N ASP A 242 6.05 9.71 31.89
CA ASP A 242 7.22 8.93 31.48
C ASP A 242 6.73 7.73 30.66
N ILE A 243 6.11 8.03 29.52
CA ILE A 243 5.76 7.00 28.54
C ILE A 243 7.03 6.73 27.74
N ASP A 244 7.59 5.52 27.90
CA ASP A 244 8.55 4.98 26.97
C ASP A 244 7.81 4.62 25.66
N TRP A 245 7.75 5.59 24.74
CA TRP A 245 7.05 5.46 23.46
C TRP A 245 7.65 4.35 22.58
N HIS A 246 8.95 4.09 22.72
CA HIS A 246 9.63 3.05 21.98
C HIS A 246 9.22 1.66 22.49
N GLU A 247 9.28 1.42 23.80
CA GLU A 247 8.87 0.15 24.40
C GLU A 247 7.35 -0.10 24.24
N ALA A 248 6.53 0.94 24.43
CA ALA A 248 5.07 0.82 24.30
C ALA A 248 4.66 0.51 22.86
N SER A 249 5.23 1.21 21.87
CA SER A 249 4.95 0.92 20.45
C SER A 249 5.45 -0.47 20.06
N LEU A 250 6.57 -0.95 20.59
CA LEU A 250 7.06 -2.31 20.36
C LEU A 250 6.08 -3.39 20.86
N LYS A 251 5.50 -3.22 22.06
CA LYS A 251 4.52 -4.17 22.61
C LYS A 251 3.30 -4.31 21.69
N ILE A 252 2.77 -3.19 21.21
CA ILE A 252 1.64 -3.17 20.28
C ILE A 252 2.03 -3.78 18.93
N LEU A 253 3.19 -3.38 18.39
CA LEU A 253 3.69 -3.89 17.12
C LEU A 253 3.84 -5.41 17.16
N LYS A 254 4.39 -5.99 18.24
CA LYS A 254 4.50 -7.45 18.40
C LYS A 254 3.14 -8.16 18.36
N GLN A 255 2.11 -7.58 18.96
CA GLN A 255 0.76 -8.13 18.91
C GLN A 255 0.16 -8.03 17.50
N GLN A 256 0.36 -6.92 16.80
CA GLN A 256 -0.14 -6.71 15.44
C GLN A 256 0.59 -7.57 14.40
N LEU A 257 1.91 -7.73 14.53
CA LEU A 257 2.70 -8.62 13.68
C LEU A 257 2.22 -10.08 13.80
N GLN A 258 1.92 -10.54 15.02
CA GLN A 258 1.36 -11.88 15.25
C GLN A 258 -0.02 -12.11 14.64
N LEU A 259 -0.81 -11.05 14.44
CA LEU A 259 -2.16 -11.14 13.85
C LEU A 259 -2.13 -11.11 12.31
N THR A 260 -1.09 -10.48 11.73
CA THR A 260 -0.96 -10.26 10.28
C THR A 260 -0.07 -11.30 9.59
N THR A 261 0.69 -12.12 10.32
CA THR A 261 1.41 -13.25 9.74
C THR A 261 0.45 -14.34 9.26
N ASN A 262 0.76 -14.88 8.07
CA ASN A 262 -0.02 -15.95 7.46
C ASN A 262 -0.17 -17.11 8.49
N PRO A 263 -1.40 -17.53 8.84
CA PRO A 263 -1.59 -18.61 9.81
C PRO A 263 -0.85 -19.91 9.45
N MET A 264 -0.53 -20.13 8.17
CA MET A 264 0.29 -21.25 7.69
C MET A 264 1.75 -21.17 8.18
N THR A 265 2.32 -19.97 8.36
CA THR A 265 3.66 -19.78 8.96
C THR A 265 3.62 -19.84 10.48
N ARG A 266 2.45 -19.54 11.08
CA ARG A 266 2.20 -19.54 12.53
C ARG A 266 1.99 -20.94 13.12
N ALA A 267 1.37 -21.86 12.38
CA ALA A 267 1.09 -23.22 12.85
C ALA A 267 2.35 -24.10 13.03
N HIS A 268 3.50 -23.66 12.52
CA HIS A 268 4.74 -24.44 12.45
C HIS A 268 5.97 -23.72 13.02
N ASP A 269 5.81 -22.65 13.82
CA ASP A 269 6.91 -21.84 14.40
C ASP A 269 7.93 -21.33 13.36
N VAL A 270 7.51 -21.17 12.09
CA VAL A 270 8.39 -20.79 10.97
C VAL A 270 8.71 -19.29 10.95
N GLU A 271 7.96 -18.51 11.74
CA GLU A 271 8.02 -17.04 11.76
C GLU A 271 9.46 -16.52 11.96
N SER A 272 10.23 -17.12 12.87
CA SER A 272 11.61 -16.68 13.18
C SER A 272 12.66 -17.00 12.11
N ALA A 273 12.39 -17.88 11.15
CA ALA A 273 13.37 -18.37 10.19
C ALA A 273 13.14 -17.89 8.75
N ILE A 274 11.89 -17.61 8.36
CA ILE A 274 11.57 -16.98 7.06
C ILE A 274 11.93 -15.49 7.09
N ASP A 275 12.13 -14.90 8.27
CA ASP A 275 12.55 -13.52 8.50
C ASP A 275 13.86 -13.12 7.79
N GLN A 276 14.65 -14.09 7.33
CA GLN A 276 15.92 -13.88 6.64
C GLN A 276 15.83 -13.98 5.10
N VAL A 277 14.63 -14.21 4.54
CA VAL A 277 14.44 -14.17 3.08
C VAL A 277 13.79 -12.86 2.71
N TYR A 278 14.51 -12.09 1.91
CA TYR A 278 14.09 -10.75 1.54
C TYR A 278 13.60 -10.67 0.10
N VAL A 279 12.51 -9.93 -0.10
CA VAL A 279 11.96 -9.66 -1.43
C VAL A 279 12.79 -8.52 -2.07
N PRO A 280 13.44 -8.76 -3.23
CA PRO A 280 14.19 -7.71 -3.90
C PRO A 280 13.26 -6.59 -4.40
N LEU A 281 13.78 -5.37 -4.48
CA LEU A 281 13.02 -4.16 -4.83
C LEU A 281 13.59 -3.48 -6.08
N GLY A 282 12.71 -2.92 -6.91
CA GLY A 282 13.09 -2.06 -8.03
C GLY A 282 12.51 -0.66 -7.88
N LEU A 283 13.33 0.38 -7.96
CA LEU A 283 12.86 1.76 -8.05
C LEU A 283 12.13 1.96 -9.37
N VAL A 284 10.94 2.56 -9.28
CA VAL A 284 10.04 2.76 -10.40
C VAL A 284 10.00 4.21 -10.81
N GLU A 285 10.27 4.48 -12.10
CA GLU A 285 9.93 5.75 -12.72
C GLU A 285 8.86 5.60 -13.80
N ARG A 286 7.93 6.55 -13.81
CA ARG A 286 6.90 6.64 -14.85
C ARG A 286 7.46 7.35 -16.07
N LYS A 287 7.56 6.64 -17.19
CA LYS A 287 7.80 7.30 -18.48
C LYS A 287 6.52 8.00 -18.94
N LYS A 288 6.53 9.34 -19.02
CA LYS A 288 5.57 10.09 -19.84
C LYS A 288 5.90 9.80 -21.30
N VAL A 289 5.34 8.73 -21.88
CA VAL A 289 5.37 8.58 -23.34
C VAL A 289 4.48 9.69 -23.92
N PRO A 290 4.99 10.60 -24.77
CA PRO A 290 4.12 11.56 -25.44
C PRO A 290 3.09 10.76 -26.23
N ARG A 291 1.81 11.15 -26.17
CA ARG A 291 0.77 10.60 -27.06
C ARG A 291 1.26 10.76 -28.50
N GLN A 292 1.82 9.71 -29.09
CA GLN A 292 2.16 9.71 -30.49
C GLN A 292 0.83 9.74 -31.25
N LYS A 293 0.52 10.87 -31.89
CA LYS A 293 -0.49 10.94 -32.94
C LYS A 293 0.13 10.29 -34.18
N GLY A 294 -0.18 9.01 -34.42
CA GLY A 294 0.17 8.30 -35.67
C GLY A 294 0.11 6.78 -35.52
N ASP A 295 -0.30 6.09 -36.59
CA ASP A 295 -0.32 4.63 -36.70
C ASP A 295 1.09 4.04 -36.52
N VAL A 296 1.22 3.07 -35.62
CA VAL A 296 2.47 2.31 -35.40
C VAL A 296 2.24 0.87 -35.88
N SER A 297 3.23 0.30 -36.58
CA SER A 297 3.08 -0.96 -37.31
C SER A 297 2.97 -2.22 -36.42
N PRO A 298 2.29 -3.28 -36.90
CA PRO A 298 2.03 -4.52 -36.15
C PRO A 298 3.29 -5.28 -35.69
N GLU A 299 4.46 -5.03 -36.27
CA GLU A 299 5.71 -5.71 -35.90
C GLU A 299 6.25 -5.31 -34.52
N ARG A 300 5.72 -4.26 -33.88
CA ARG A 300 5.98 -3.91 -32.46
C ARG A 300 5.07 -4.64 -31.46
N GLY A 301 4.32 -5.65 -31.91
CA GLY A 301 3.29 -6.36 -31.14
C GLY A 301 3.78 -7.18 -29.94
N PHE A 302 5.07 -7.53 -29.84
CA PHE A 302 5.59 -8.20 -28.63
C PHE A 302 5.83 -7.21 -27.49
N GLU A 303 6.17 -5.97 -27.81
CA GLU A 303 6.37 -4.90 -26.84
C GLU A 303 5.03 -4.40 -26.25
N LEU A 304 3.89 -4.72 -26.86
CA LEU A 304 2.54 -4.40 -26.36
C LEU A 304 2.09 -5.26 -25.16
N TYR A 305 2.79 -6.38 -24.88
CA TYR A 305 2.45 -7.32 -23.80
C TYR A 305 3.32 -7.16 -22.55
N ALA A 306 4.19 -6.17 -22.53
CA ALA A 306 4.75 -5.69 -21.28
C ALA A 306 3.74 -4.72 -20.67
N GLU A 307 2.95 -5.18 -19.69
CA GLU A 307 2.28 -4.27 -18.73
C GLU A 307 3.32 -3.31 -18.08
N ASP A 308 4.63 -3.61 -18.21
CA ASP A 308 5.78 -2.78 -17.86
C ASP A 308 6.04 -1.55 -18.76
N ARG A 309 5.24 -1.27 -19.81
CA ARG A 309 5.49 -0.09 -20.67
C ARG A 309 5.28 1.27 -19.98
N GLU A 310 4.53 1.33 -18.88
CA GLU A 310 4.39 2.58 -18.09
C GLU A 310 5.45 2.72 -16.99
N VAL A 311 6.21 1.67 -16.69
CA VAL A 311 6.99 1.50 -15.46
C VAL A 311 8.38 0.98 -15.80
N GLU A 312 9.38 1.86 -15.79
CA GLU A 312 10.77 1.43 -15.94
C GLU A 312 11.36 1.19 -14.55
N ILE A 313 11.93 -0.01 -14.33
CA ILE A 313 12.79 -0.25 -13.17
C ILE A 313 14.12 0.43 -13.47
N THR A 314 14.34 1.60 -12.89
CA THR A 314 15.53 2.42 -13.13
C THR A 314 16.73 1.94 -12.32
N GLN A 315 16.46 1.33 -11.17
CA GLN A 315 17.49 0.79 -10.28
C GLN A 315 16.94 -0.41 -9.50
N LYS A 316 17.76 -1.45 -9.31
CA LYS A 316 17.44 -2.59 -8.45
C LYS A 316 18.16 -2.45 -7.12
N PHE A 317 17.47 -2.83 -6.05
CA PHE A 317 17.96 -2.82 -4.69
C PHE A 317 17.82 -4.22 -4.09
N GLU A 318 18.92 -4.75 -3.58
CA GLU A 318 18.87 -5.80 -2.58
C GLU A 318 18.32 -5.20 -1.28
N TYR A 319 17.71 -6.04 -0.44
CA TYR A 319 16.96 -5.59 0.72
C TYR A 319 17.78 -4.77 1.72
N GLU A 320 18.97 -5.24 2.11
CA GLU A 320 19.84 -4.52 3.04
C GLU A 320 20.27 -3.15 2.49
N ALA A 321 20.56 -3.10 1.18
CA ALA A 321 20.91 -1.85 0.50
C ALA A 321 19.71 -0.88 0.47
N PHE A 322 18.49 -1.39 0.29
CA PHE A 322 17.28 -0.58 0.37
C PHE A 322 17.11 0.02 1.77
N LEU A 323 17.19 -0.78 2.83
CA LEU A 323 17.06 -0.29 4.20
C LEU A 323 18.07 0.82 4.52
N GLU A 324 19.35 0.59 4.23
CA GLU A 324 20.41 1.55 4.52
C GLU A 324 20.33 2.81 3.66
N GLN A 325 20.23 2.68 2.35
CA GLN A 325 20.30 3.83 1.44
C GLN A 325 19.00 4.65 1.47
N VAL A 326 17.85 3.97 1.51
CA VAL A 326 16.53 4.62 1.38
C VAL A 326 15.98 5.04 2.73
N LEU A 327 15.90 4.14 3.72
CA LEU A 327 15.25 4.45 5.00
C LEU A 327 16.19 5.17 5.97
N HIS A 328 17.46 4.77 6.07
CA HIS A 328 18.41 5.38 6.99
C HIS A 328 19.06 6.65 6.43
N GLN A 329 19.70 6.57 5.27
CA GLN A 329 20.46 7.69 4.69
C GLN A 329 19.59 8.69 3.92
N GLY A 330 18.34 8.34 3.62
CA GLY A 330 17.40 9.21 2.90
C GLY A 330 17.87 9.60 1.49
N GLN A 331 18.71 8.77 0.85
CA GLN A 331 19.30 9.04 -0.46
C GLN A 331 18.28 8.83 -1.60
N ASN A 332 17.28 9.71 -1.68
CA ASN A 332 16.21 9.64 -2.68
C ASN A 332 15.95 10.98 -3.39
N LEU A 333 15.48 10.91 -4.64
CA LEU A 333 15.31 12.05 -5.56
C LEU A 333 14.08 12.93 -5.32
N LYS A 334 12.98 12.42 -4.69
CA LYS A 334 11.73 13.21 -4.53
C LYS A 334 11.29 13.45 -3.09
N SER A 335 11.27 12.43 -2.23
CA SER A 335 10.72 12.58 -0.87
C SER A 335 11.77 12.66 0.25
N GLN A 336 13.07 12.54 -0.07
CA GLN A 336 14.17 12.44 0.91
C GLN A 336 13.91 11.35 1.97
N GLY A 337 13.30 10.23 1.57
CA GLY A 337 12.96 9.11 2.45
C GLY A 337 11.76 9.34 3.38
N LYS A 338 11.05 10.48 3.29
CA LYS A 338 9.86 10.75 4.11
C LYS A 338 8.60 10.00 3.64
N ARG A 339 8.48 9.72 2.34
CA ARG A 339 7.27 9.11 1.74
C ARG A 339 7.68 7.98 0.78
N VAL A 340 7.59 6.75 1.25
CA VAL A 340 7.96 5.54 0.49
C VAL A 340 6.72 4.71 0.19
N ALA A 341 6.57 4.28 -1.06
CA ALA A 341 5.49 3.42 -1.51
C ALA A 341 6.05 2.10 -2.06
N ILE A 342 5.58 0.98 -1.52
CA ILE A 342 5.89 -0.37 -1.98
C ILE A 342 4.71 -0.90 -2.80
N ILE A 343 4.95 -1.15 -4.08
CA ILE A 343 3.95 -1.67 -5.02
C ILE A 343 4.31 -3.09 -5.45
N GLY A 344 3.32 -3.87 -5.86
CA GLY A 344 3.58 -5.26 -6.23
C GLY A 344 2.34 -6.07 -6.52
N GLU A 345 2.54 -7.19 -7.19
CA GLU A 345 1.49 -8.19 -7.43
C GLU A 345 0.93 -8.75 -6.11
N PRO A 346 -0.31 -9.26 -6.10
CA PRO A 346 -0.79 -10.10 -5.02
C PRO A 346 0.21 -11.23 -4.70
N GLY A 347 0.40 -11.55 -3.42
CA GLY A 347 1.33 -12.62 -2.99
C GLY A 347 2.82 -12.33 -3.19
N SER A 348 3.19 -11.13 -3.65
CA SER A 348 4.60 -10.74 -3.84
C SER A 348 5.36 -10.45 -2.53
N GLY A 349 4.75 -10.67 -1.37
CA GLY A 349 5.39 -10.42 -0.06
C GLY A 349 5.44 -8.97 0.42
N LYS A 350 4.54 -8.07 -0.03
CA LYS A 350 4.52 -6.66 0.41
C LYS A 350 4.33 -6.51 1.93
N THR A 351 3.31 -7.16 2.49
CA THR A 351 3.05 -7.17 3.94
C THR A 351 4.27 -7.71 4.68
N MET A 352 4.84 -8.83 4.23
CA MET A 352 6.04 -9.41 4.83
C MET A 352 7.23 -8.44 4.82
N LEU A 353 7.45 -7.75 3.70
CA LEU A 353 8.48 -6.72 3.58
C LEU A 353 8.24 -5.57 4.57
N LEU A 354 7.00 -5.06 4.67
CA LEU A 354 6.67 -4.03 5.65
C LEU A 354 6.95 -4.51 7.08
N GLN A 355 6.60 -5.76 7.42
CA GLN A 355 6.83 -6.34 8.75
C GLN A 355 8.34 -6.38 9.07
N GLN A 356 9.16 -6.79 8.10
CA GLN A 356 10.62 -6.80 8.24
C GLN A 356 11.18 -5.37 8.38
N MET A 357 10.66 -4.40 7.61
CA MET A 357 11.03 -2.98 7.76
C MET A 357 10.67 -2.45 9.15
N ALA A 358 9.49 -2.78 9.69
CA ALA A 358 9.06 -2.37 11.02
C ALA A 358 10.02 -2.85 12.11
N ARG A 359 10.48 -4.11 12.02
CA ARG A 359 11.45 -4.69 12.95
C ARG A 359 12.84 -4.05 12.81
N TRP A 360 13.32 -3.87 11.59
CA TRP A 360 14.61 -3.23 11.36
C TRP A 360 14.64 -1.78 11.85
N LEU A 361 13.57 -1.02 11.62
CA LEU A 361 13.44 0.35 12.12
C LEU A 361 13.55 0.39 13.66
N TRP A 362 12.94 -0.57 14.32
CA TRP A 362 13.03 -0.69 15.77
C TRP A 362 14.46 -1.04 16.24
N GLU A 363 15.15 -1.99 15.58
CA GLU A 363 16.52 -2.39 15.96
C GLU A 363 17.56 -1.31 15.70
N GLN A 364 17.41 -0.53 14.63
CA GLN A 364 18.38 0.50 14.24
C GLN A 364 18.18 1.85 14.93
N PHE A 365 16.94 2.19 15.32
CA PHE A 365 16.62 3.50 15.88
C PHE A 365 16.06 3.38 17.32
N PRO A 366 16.89 3.61 18.36
CA PRO A 366 16.50 3.44 19.77
C PRO A 366 15.35 4.35 20.23
N ASP A 367 15.13 5.47 19.56
CA ASP A 367 14.08 6.45 19.88
C ASP A 367 12.88 6.39 18.92
N ALA A 368 12.86 5.41 18.00
CA ALA A 368 11.80 5.34 16.99
C ALA A 368 10.47 4.88 17.57
N VAL A 369 9.39 5.54 17.16
CA VAL A 369 8.01 5.15 17.47
C VAL A 369 7.39 4.60 16.19
N VAL A 370 7.22 3.29 16.12
CA VAL A 370 6.70 2.61 14.91
C VAL A 370 5.21 2.36 15.07
N ILE A 371 4.41 2.94 14.18
CA ILE A 371 2.96 2.79 14.12
C ILE A 371 2.61 1.92 12.92
N TRP A 372 2.10 0.73 13.16
CA TRP A 372 1.56 -0.13 12.11
C TRP A 372 0.05 0.00 12.03
N VAL A 373 -0.46 0.27 10.83
CA VAL A 373 -1.89 0.35 10.54
C VAL A 373 -2.20 -0.50 9.32
N SER A 374 -3.02 -1.54 9.52
CA SER A 374 -3.73 -2.17 8.41
C SER A 374 -4.80 -1.20 7.92
N LEU A 375 -4.69 -0.75 6.66
CA LEU A 375 -5.64 0.20 6.10
C LEU A 375 -7.04 -0.41 5.91
N ALA A 376 -7.15 -1.74 5.89
CA ALA A 376 -8.43 -2.45 5.96
C ALA A 376 -9.16 -2.20 7.29
N ASP A 377 -8.43 -2.03 8.39
CA ASP A 377 -9.00 -1.87 9.75
C ASP A 377 -9.53 -0.47 10.03
N LEU A 378 -9.20 0.52 9.18
CA LEU A 378 -9.66 1.89 9.34
C LEU A 378 -11.17 2.04 9.15
N GLY A 379 -11.79 1.18 8.32
CA GLY A 379 -13.20 1.29 7.98
C GLY A 379 -13.57 2.70 7.49
N GLN A 380 -14.50 3.36 8.19
CA GLN A 380 -14.95 4.74 7.94
C GLN A 380 -14.32 5.77 8.90
N MET A 381 -13.43 5.35 9.80
CA MET A 381 -13.02 6.12 10.97
C MET A 381 -12.02 7.23 10.65
N GLY A 382 -11.24 7.11 9.57
CA GLY A 382 -10.15 8.03 9.22
C GLY A 382 -8.87 7.74 10.01
N LEU A 383 -7.71 8.14 9.47
CA LEU A 383 -6.41 7.71 10.01
C LEU A 383 -6.09 8.42 11.33
N LYS A 384 -6.31 9.74 11.43
CA LYS A 384 -6.04 10.46 12.69
C LYS A 384 -6.89 9.96 13.83
N ARG A 385 -8.17 9.74 13.55
CA ARG A 385 -9.12 9.23 14.55
C ARG A 385 -8.73 7.82 15.01
N TYR A 386 -8.26 6.95 14.10
CA TYR A 386 -7.73 5.64 14.47
C TYR A 386 -6.54 5.76 15.42
N VAL A 387 -5.59 6.64 15.12
CA VAL A 387 -4.43 6.83 15.99
C VAL A 387 -4.87 7.42 17.33
N ASP A 388 -5.76 8.40 17.34
CA ASP A 388 -6.22 9.08 18.54
C ASP A 388 -7.07 8.21 19.47
N GLU A 389 -7.98 7.41 18.91
CA GLU A 389 -8.98 6.65 19.68
C GLU A 389 -8.61 5.18 19.91
N ARG A 390 -7.77 4.57 19.05
CA ARG A 390 -7.40 3.16 19.18
C ARG A 390 -5.94 2.96 19.50
N TRP A 391 -5.05 3.51 18.68
CA TRP A 391 -3.61 3.26 18.85
C TRP A 391 -3.07 3.92 20.12
N LEU A 392 -3.39 5.20 20.37
CA LEU A 392 -3.00 5.88 21.61
C LEU A 392 -3.63 5.24 22.84
N GLN A 393 -4.88 4.77 22.75
CA GLN A 393 -5.53 4.05 23.84
C GLN A 393 -4.75 2.77 24.19
N ALA A 394 -4.33 1.99 23.19
CA ALA A 394 -3.49 0.82 23.40
C ALA A 394 -2.11 1.16 23.98
N ILE A 395 -1.51 2.30 23.62
CA ILE A 395 -0.23 2.77 24.20
C ILE A 395 -0.39 3.07 25.69
N VAL A 396 -1.44 3.80 26.04
CA VAL A 396 -1.75 4.23 27.40
C VAL A 396 -2.06 3.02 28.28
N GLU A 397 -2.84 2.06 27.78
CA GLU A 397 -3.10 0.78 28.45
C GLU A 397 -1.82 -0.03 28.67
N ALA A 398 -0.94 -0.12 27.67
CA ALA A 398 0.35 -0.80 27.78
C ALA A 398 1.30 -0.10 28.77
N ALA A 399 1.15 1.21 28.97
CA ALA A 399 1.84 2.02 29.97
C ALA A 399 1.18 1.98 31.36
N GLY A 400 0.10 1.21 31.55
CA GLY A 400 -0.60 1.04 32.83
C GLY A 400 -1.59 2.16 33.18
N GLN A 401 -2.03 2.94 32.20
CA GLN A 401 -3.01 4.01 32.35
C GLN A 401 -4.37 3.61 31.75
N ALA A 402 -5.46 4.23 32.22
CA ALA A 402 -6.83 3.81 31.87
C ALA A 402 -7.39 4.50 30.61
N GLU A 403 -7.07 5.78 30.36
CA GLU A 403 -7.66 6.58 29.27
C GLU A 403 -6.65 7.57 28.68
N VAL A 404 -6.78 7.85 27.38
CA VAL A 404 -5.95 8.85 26.68
C VAL A 404 -6.27 10.26 27.15
N SER A 405 -5.37 10.87 27.92
CA SER A 405 -5.48 12.28 28.33
C SER A 405 -5.06 13.25 27.21
N ALA A 406 -5.46 14.52 27.33
CA ALA A 406 -5.01 15.58 26.42
C ALA A 406 -3.47 15.76 26.44
N GLU A 407 -2.83 15.47 27.57
CA GLU A 407 -1.38 15.56 27.75
C GLU A 407 -0.65 14.47 26.96
N VAL A 408 -1.20 13.25 26.92
CA VAL A 408 -0.68 12.15 26.09
C VAL A 408 -0.72 12.53 24.61
N LYS A 409 -1.84 13.09 24.14
CA LYS A 409 -1.96 13.55 22.74
C LYS A 409 -0.94 14.62 22.40
N ALA A 410 -0.74 15.60 23.29
CA ALA A 410 0.28 16.63 23.10
C ALA A 410 1.71 16.06 23.08
N ALA A 411 2.01 15.11 23.97
CA ALA A 411 3.30 14.43 24.01
C ALA A 411 3.57 13.62 22.72
N PHE A 412 2.55 12.91 22.21
CA PHE A 412 2.62 12.19 20.93
C PHE A 412 2.90 13.12 19.75
N ILE A 413 2.20 14.26 19.67
CA ILE A 413 2.46 15.28 18.64
C ILE A 413 3.90 15.79 18.74
N GLY A 414 4.43 15.94 19.96
CA GLY A 414 5.84 16.26 20.19
C GLY A 414 6.81 15.21 19.60
N GLN A 415 6.50 13.92 19.68
CA GLN A 415 7.30 12.86 19.03
C GLN A 415 7.26 12.98 17.50
N CYS A 416 6.11 13.33 16.93
CA CYS A 416 5.94 13.55 15.49
C CYS A 416 6.83 14.70 15.00
N GLN A 417 6.80 15.84 15.70
CA GLN A 417 7.59 17.04 15.36
C GLN A 417 9.10 16.83 15.49
N GLN A 418 9.54 15.90 16.36
CA GLN A 418 10.94 15.51 16.50
C GLN A 418 11.39 14.54 15.39
N GLY A 419 10.50 14.12 14.49
CA GLY A 419 10.82 13.20 13.40
C GLY A 419 11.08 11.76 13.85
N LYS A 420 10.63 11.39 15.06
CA LYS A 420 10.83 10.06 15.66
C LYS A 420 9.79 9.03 15.24
N VAL A 421 8.68 9.47 14.67
CA VAL A 421 7.52 8.63 14.36
C VAL A 421 7.60 8.09 12.93
N TRP A 422 7.47 6.77 12.81
CA TRP A 422 7.37 6.02 11.56
C TRP A 422 5.98 5.43 11.43
N LEU A 423 5.28 5.76 10.35
CA LEU A 423 3.96 5.23 10.04
C LEU A 423 4.06 4.21 8.92
N ILE A 424 3.65 2.98 9.19
CA ILE A 424 3.60 1.88 8.24
C ILE A 424 2.13 1.57 7.94
N LEU A 425 1.74 1.80 6.69
CA LEU A 425 0.38 1.61 6.20
C LEU A 425 0.34 0.40 5.26
N ASP A 426 -0.34 -0.67 5.67
CA ASP A 426 -0.47 -1.88 4.85
C ASP A 426 -1.82 -1.92 4.12
N GLY A 427 -1.79 -2.14 2.80
CA GLY A 427 -2.99 -2.44 2.00
C GLY A 427 -3.81 -1.22 1.59
N LEU A 428 -3.22 -0.23 0.91
CA LEU A 428 -3.99 0.93 0.39
C LEU A 428 -5.15 0.52 -0.52
N ASP A 429 -5.02 -0.61 -1.22
CA ASP A 429 -6.07 -1.21 -2.02
C ASP A 429 -7.24 -1.79 -1.23
N GLU A 430 -7.13 -1.92 0.08
CA GLU A 430 -8.13 -2.48 0.97
C GLU A 430 -8.93 -1.40 1.72
N MET A 431 -8.65 -0.11 1.43
CA MET A 431 -9.41 1.01 1.97
C MET A 431 -10.83 1.09 1.39
N SER A 432 -11.79 1.38 2.27
CA SER A 432 -13.20 1.57 1.92
C SER A 432 -13.49 2.96 1.32
N VAL A 433 -12.61 3.95 1.53
CA VAL A 433 -12.80 5.35 1.09
C VAL A 433 -11.74 5.73 0.05
N ALA A 434 -12.16 6.38 -1.04
CA ALA A 434 -11.28 6.82 -2.13
C ALA A 434 -10.39 8.03 -1.79
N SER A 435 -10.32 8.47 -0.53
CA SER A 435 -9.43 9.55 -0.09
C SER A 435 -7.98 9.07 0.02
N ASP A 436 -7.04 10.01 0.00
CA ASP A 436 -5.67 9.74 0.43
C ASP A 436 -5.67 9.72 1.98
N PRO A 437 -5.24 8.63 2.64
CA PRO A 437 -5.22 8.55 4.10
C PRO A 437 -4.35 9.64 4.75
N LEU A 438 -3.46 10.28 3.99
CA LEU A 438 -2.59 11.35 4.46
C LEU A 438 -3.11 12.76 4.13
N ALA A 439 -4.25 12.90 3.45
CA ALA A 439 -4.80 14.21 3.09
C ALA A 439 -5.39 15.00 4.29
N GLU A 440 -5.44 14.41 5.48
CA GLU A 440 -5.99 15.03 6.70
C GLU A 440 -5.05 16.13 7.28
N GLY A 441 -3.82 16.29 6.78
CA GLY A 441 -2.82 17.31 7.16
C GLY A 441 -2.30 17.23 8.60
N GLY A 442 -1.57 18.24 9.08
CA GLY A 442 -1.19 18.38 10.50
C GLY A 442 0.01 17.51 10.89
N TRP A 443 -0.05 16.77 12.00
CA TRP A 443 1.09 15.95 12.44
C TRP A 443 1.46 14.83 11.44
N LEU A 444 0.53 14.43 10.56
CA LEU A 444 0.79 13.49 9.47
C LEU A 444 1.79 14.01 8.41
N ASP A 445 2.02 15.32 8.34
CA ASP A 445 2.98 15.94 7.42
C ASP A 445 4.42 15.85 7.92
N GLU A 446 4.60 15.67 9.23
CA GLU A 446 5.90 15.68 9.91
C GLU A 446 6.52 14.27 10.07
N ILE A 447 5.72 13.21 9.87
CA ILE A 447 6.15 11.82 10.07
C ILE A 447 6.71 11.18 8.80
N ARG A 448 7.56 10.17 8.99
CA ARG A 448 8.00 9.31 7.90
C ARG A 448 6.95 8.23 7.66
N CYS A 449 6.59 8.01 6.40
CA CYS A 449 5.53 7.09 6.02
C CYS A 449 6.02 6.08 4.99
N VAL A 450 5.74 4.80 5.25
CA VAL A 450 5.88 3.70 4.31
C VAL A 450 4.49 3.14 4.05
N LEU A 451 4.11 2.97 2.78
CA LEU A 451 2.79 2.48 2.39
C LEU A 451 2.93 1.29 1.43
N SER A 452 2.08 0.26 1.54
CA SER A 452 1.96 -0.79 0.53
C SER A 452 0.69 -0.66 -0.32
N CYS A 453 0.79 -0.95 -1.61
CA CYS A 453 -0.40 -1.05 -2.48
C CYS A 453 -0.21 -2.03 -3.64
N ARG A 454 -1.31 -2.44 -4.28
CA ARG A 454 -1.25 -3.25 -5.50
C ARG A 454 -0.83 -2.43 -6.73
N LEU A 455 -0.07 -3.06 -7.64
CA LEU A 455 0.42 -2.45 -8.88
C LEU A 455 -0.70 -1.85 -9.75
N ASN A 456 -1.80 -2.56 -9.89
CA ASN A 456 -2.99 -2.17 -10.64
C ASN A 456 -3.76 -0.99 -9.99
N LEU A 457 -3.68 -0.79 -8.67
CA LEU A 457 -4.24 0.41 -8.05
C LEU A 457 -3.35 1.63 -8.33
N TRP A 458 -2.04 1.48 -8.18
CA TRP A 458 -1.07 2.55 -8.41
C TRP A 458 -1.05 3.03 -9.87
N THR A 459 -1.19 2.12 -10.83
CA THR A 459 -1.28 2.50 -12.26
C THR A 459 -2.52 3.36 -12.56
N GLY A 460 -3.65 3.07 -11.92
CA GLY A 460 -4.88 3.86 -12.01
C GLY A 460 -4.86 5.16 -11.19
N ARG A 461 -4.17 5.19 -10.05
CA ARG A 461 -4.09 6.33 -9.11
C ARG A 461 -2.65 6.55 -8.65
N PRO A 462 -1.90 7.47 -9.29
CA PRO A 462 -0.50 7.71 -8.95
C PRO A 462 -0.36 8.33 -7.56
N LEU A 463 0.59 7.82 -6.78
CA LEU A 463 0.94 8.35 -5.46
C LEU A 463 1.85 9.57 -5.65
N VAL A 464 1.26 10.76 -5.68
CA VAL A 464 2.00 12.02 -5.82
C VAL A 464 2.82 12.28 -4.55
N GLY A 465 4.09 12.64 -4.71
CA GLY A 465 5.00 12.92 -3.58
C GLY A 465 5.68 11.70 -2.95
N PHE A 466 5.41 10.49 -3.45
CA PHE A 466 6.05 9.26 -2.99
C PHE A 466 7.22 8.82 -3.88
N ASP A 467 8.26 8.26 -3.26
CA ASP A 467 9.24 7.41 -3.92
C ASP A 467 8.67 5.99 -4.03
N VAL A 468 8.54 5.47 -5.25
CA VAL A 468 7.79 4.24 -5.54
C VAL A 468 8.75 3.09 -5.87
N TYR A 469 8.61 1.97 -5.15
CA TYR A 469 9.42 0.76 -5.31
C TYR A 469 8.52 -0.43 -5.59
N ARG A 470 8.90 -1.28 -6.54
CA ARG A 470 8.19 -2.49 -6.92
C ARG A 470 8.87 -3.72 -6.34
N THR A 471 8.11 -4.62 -5.72
CA THR A 471 8.58 -5.96 -5.35
C THR A 471 8.90 -6.77 -6.61
N LEU A 472 10.05 -7.44 -6.61
CA LEU A 472 10.52 -8.27 -7.70
C LEU A 472 10.37 -9.76 -7.34
N GLU A 473 10.36 -10.61 -8.37
CA GLU A 473 10.37 -12.06 -8.20
C GLU A 473 11.69 -12.56 -7.61
N PHE A 474 11.67 -13.69 -6.89
CA PHE A 474 12.88 -14.34 -6.42
C PHE A 474 13.76 -14.83 -7.57
N ALA A 475 15.07 -14.60 -7.46
CA ALA A 475 16.06 -15.20 -8.33
C ALA A 475 16.13 -16.72 -8.10
N TYR A 476 16.08 -17.48 -9.18
CA TYR A 476 16.29 -18.92 -9.17
C TYR A 476 17.67 -19.26 -9.76
N PRO A 477 18.46 -20.16 -9.13
CA PRO A 477 18.11 -20.95 -7.94
C PRO A 477 18.31 -20.24 -6.59
N GLN A 478 19.06 -19.15 -6.53
CA GLN A 478 19.70 -18.68 -5.29
C GLN A 478 18.70 -18.35 -4.17
N GLN A 479 17.78 -17.39 -4.41
CA GLN A 479 16.84 -16.93 -3.39
C GLN A 479 15.76 -17.99 -3.12
N VAL A 480 15.32 -18.72 -4.15
CA VAL A 480 14.34 -19.80 -4.01
C VAL A 480 14.89 -20.94 -3.15
N GLU A 481 16.10 -21.45 -3.44
CA GLU A 481 16.70 -22.53 -2.63
C GLU A 481 17.03 -22.07 -1.22
N GLN A 482 17.44 -20.82 -1.03
CA GLN A 482 17.68 -20.26 0.31
C GLN A 482 16.40 -20.27 1.13
N PHE A 483 15.28 -19.79 0.57
CA PHE A 483 13.97 -19.83 1.22
C PHE A 483 13.56 -21.25 1.59
N VAL A 484 13.68 -22.20 0.65
CA VAL A 484 13.34 -23.61 0.89
C VAL A 484 14.17 -24.17 2.04
N ARG A 485 15.49 -23.96 2.05
CA ARG A 485 16.35 -24.49 3.11
C ARG A 485 16.01 -23.91 4.47
N GLN A 486 15.80 -22.59 4.55
CA GLN A 486 15.47 -21.91 5.81
C GLN A 486 14.09 -22.35 6.34
N TRP A 487 13.09 -22.47 5.46
CA TRP A 487 11.75 -22.98 5.81
C TRP A 487 11.82 -24.34 6.49
N PHE A 488 12.54 -25.30 5.89
CA PHE A 488 12.62 -26.66 6.41
C PHE A 488 13.55 -26.78 7.63
N GLN A 489 14.61 -25.98 7.69
CA GLN A 489 15.49 -25.92 8.86
C GLN A 489 14.75 -25.45 10.11
N SER A 490 13.85 -24.48 9.99
CA SER A 490 13.08 -23.97 11.12
C SER A 490 12.13 -24.99 11.72
N GLN A 491 11.66 -25.94 10.90
CA GLN A 491 10.79 -27.03 11.34
C GLN A 491 11.58 -28.25 11.85
N GLY A 492 12.92 -28.18 11.88
CA GLY A 492 13.76 -29.32 12.25
C GLY A 492 13.85 -30.41 11.16
N GLU A 493 13.37 -30.14 9.95
CA GLU A 493 13.27 -31.09 8.83
C GLU A 493 14.23 -30.72 7.70
N ALA A 494 15.51 -30.46 8.00
CA ALA A 494 16.49 -29.98 7.02
C ALA A 494 16.63 -30.86 5.75
N ASP A 495 16.34 -32.16 5.85
CA ASP A 495 16.30 -33.10 4.71
C ASP A 495 15.16 -32.78 3.72
N GLY A 496 14.02 -32.30 4.21
CA GLY A 496 12.88 -31.86 3.39
C GLY A 496 13.26 -30.72 2.44
N GLY A 497 14.07 -29.77 2.91
CA GLY A 497 14.55 -28.66 2.09
C GLY A 497 15.52 -29.12 0.98
N GLN A 498 16.43 -30.05 1.29
CA GLN A 498 17.37 -30.59 0.31
C GLN A 498 16.64 -31.41 -0.77
N THR A 499 15.70 -32.25 -0.36
CA THR A 499 14.91 -33.08 -1.27
C THR A 499 13.99 -32.25 -2.17
N LEU A 500 13.36 -31.18 -1.66
CA LEU A 500 12.58 -30.26 -2.48
C LEU A 500 13.44 -29.53 -3.52
N CYS A 501 14.61 -29.02 -3.10
CA CYS A 501 15.55 -28.37 -4.03
C CYS A 501 16.01 -29.34 -5.13
N ALA A 502 16.30 -30.59 -4.77
CA ALA A 502 16.68 -31.64 -5.72
C ALA A 502 15.54 -31.99 -6.68
N ALA A 503 14.30 -32.07 -6.20
CA ALA A 503 13.13 -32.32 -7.03
C ALA A 503 12.85 -31.18 -8.01
N LEU A 504 12.98 -29.92 -7.58
CA LEU A 504 12.83 -28.75 -8.45
C LEU A 504 13.89 -28.69 -9.56
N LYS A 505 15.09 -29.25 -9.32
CA LYS A 505 16.16 -29.34 -10.33
C LYS A 505 15.93 -30.40 -11.40
N GLN A 506 14.99 -31.32 -11.19
CA GLN A 506 14.73 -32.38 -12.17
C GLN A 506 14.24 -31.78 -13.50
N PRO A 507 14.65 -32.34 -14.65
CA PRO A 507 14.13 -31.93 -15.95
C PRO A 507 12.60 -32.07 -16.00
N GLY A 508 11.92 -31.12 -16.65
CA GLY A 508 10.46 -31.08 -16.74
C GLY A 508 9.78 -30.33 -15.59
N LYS A 509 10.54 -29.77 -14.64
CA LYS A 509 10.03 -28.95 -13.52
C LYS A 509 10.27 -27.45 -13.70
N GLU A 510 10.73 -27.02 -14.88
CA GLU A 510 11.02 -25.62 -15.24
C GLU A 510 9.85 -24.67 -14.94
N ARG A 511 8.63 -25.11 -15.23
CA ARG A 511 7.42 -24.30 -15.05
C ARG A 511 7.06 -24.10 -13.57
N ILE A 512 7.29 -25.14 -12.77
CA ILE A 512 7.13 -25.04 -11.30
C ILE A 512 8.21 -24.12 -10.76
N ARG A 513 9.46 -24.24 -11.23
CA ARG A 513 10.56 -23.32 -10.86
C ARG A 513 10.21 -21.87 -11.14
N ASP A 514 9.60 -21.57 -12.28
CA ASP A 514 9.15 -20.23 -12.63
C ASP A 514 8.01 -19.75 -11.72
N LEU A 515 7.04 -20.63 -11.49
CA LEU A 515 5.87 -20.34 -10.65
C LEU A 515 6.27 -20.01 -9.19
N VAL A 516 7.26 -20.71 -8.64
CA VAL A 516 7.73 -20.51 -7.25
C VAL A 516 8.75 -19.39 -7.09
N LYS A 517 9.01 -18.60 -8.12
CA LYS A 517 9.67 -17.30 -7.91
C LYS A 517 8.77 -16.30 -7.19
N ASN A 518 7.46 -16.53 -7.21
CA ASN A 518 6.50 -15.79 -6.39
C ASN A 518 6.56 -16.30 -4.93
N PRO A 519 6.83 -15.44 -3.93
CA PRO A 519 7.01 -15.84 -2.53
C PRO A 519 5.84 -16.64 -1.94
N LEU A 520 4.61 -16.20 -2.19
CA LEU A 520 3.43 -16.93 -1.73
C LEU A 520 3.40 -18.35 -2.31
N ARG A 521 3.56 -18.49 -3.63
CA ARG A 521 3.52 -19.80 -4.29
C ARG A 521 4.65 -20.73 -3.85
N LEU A 522 5.83 -20.17 -3.55
CA LEU A 522 6.94 -20.92 -2.96
C LEU A 522 6.59 -21.44 -1.57
N THR A 523 5.99 -20.58 -0.73
CA THR A 523 5.49 -20.96 0.60
C THR A 523 4.47 -22.08 0.48
N LEU A 524 3.55 -21.99 -0.48
CA LEU A 524 2.57 -23.05 -0.75
C LEU A 524 3.24 -24.37 -1.15
N LEU A 525 4.29 -24.31 -1.97
CA LEU A 525 5.00 -25.50 -2.41
C LEU A 525 5.79 -26.15 -1.25
N CYS A 526 6.51 -25.37 -0.45
CA CYS A 526 7.22 -25.88 0.72
C CYS A 526 6.26 -26.60 1.67
N PHE A 527 5.08 -26.01 1.84
CA PHE A 527 4.04 -26.58 2.68
C PHE A 527 3.46 -27.90 2.11
N ASP A 528 3.09 -27.96 0.82
CA ASP A 528 2.61 -29.19 0.16
C ASP A 528 3.67 -30.32 0.23
N TRP A 529 4.94 -29.95 0.07
CA TRP A 529 6.06 -30.90 0.10
C TRP A 529 6.20 -31.61 1.45
N GLY A 530 6.10 -30.88 2.55
CA GLY A 530 6.19 -31.44 3.91
C GLY A 530 5.05 -32.43 4.21
N LEU A 531 3.83 -32.15 3.73
CA LEU A 531 2.67 -33.01 3.99
C LEU A 531 2.67 -34.30 3.15
N ARG A 532 3.09 -34.24 1.88
CA ARG A 532 2.95 -35.37 0.94
C ARG A 532 4.24 -36.16 0.71
N GLN A 533 5.25 -36.01 1.58
CA GLN A 533 6.51 -36.76 1.54
C GLN A 533 7.22 -36.72 0.17
N GLY A 534 7.20 -35.57 -0.50
CA GLY A 534 8.11 -35.33 -1.62
C GLY A 534 7.60 -35.57 -3.05
N GLN A 535 6.31 -35.35 -3.33
CA GLN A 535 5.78 -35.38 -4.71
C GLN A 535 5.42 -33.98 -5.22
N LEU A 536 6.17 -33.47 -6.21
CA LEU A 536 5.81 -32.21 -6.88
C LEU A 536 4.52 -32.38 -7.72
N PRO A 537 3.64 -31.36 -7.81
CA PRO A 537 2.62 -31.33 -8.84
C PRO A 537 3.26 -31.34 -10.23
N GLU A 538 2.51 -31.68 -11.26
CA GLU A 538 3.00 -31.65 -12.65
C GLU A 538 2.49 -30.46 -13.45
N THR A 539 1.32 -29.92 -13.05
CA THR A 539 0.67 -28.78 -13.70
C THR A 539 0.42 -27.66 -12.69
N GLN A 540 0.18 -26.44 -13.17
CA GLN A 540 -0.20 -25.35 -12.28
C GLN A 540 -1.53 -25.65 -11.58
N ALA A 541 -2.51 -26.20 -12.31
CA ALA A 541 -3.81 -26.53 -11.76
C ALA A 541 -3.72 -27.59 -10.65
N GLY A 542 -2.84 -28.58 -10.78
CA GLY A 542 -2.61 -29.59 -9.74
C GLY A 542 -2.02 -28.98 -8.45
N LEU A 543 -1.18 -27.95 -8.55
CA LEU A 543 -0.70 -27.22 -7.37
C LEU A 543 -1.86 -26.48 -6.67
N TYR A 544 -2.70 -25.78 -7.44
CA TYR A 544 -3.85 -25.04 -6.89
C TYR A 544 -4.91 -25.97 -6.30
N GLU A 545 -5.18 -27.11 -6.93
CA GLU A 545 -6.09 -28.14 -6.44
C GLU A 545 -5.68 -28.68 -5.07
N ARG A 546 -4.40 -29.08 -4.94
CA ARG A 546 -3.85 -29.55 -3.66
C ARG A 546 -3.96 -28.49 -2.56
N TYR A 547 -3.75 -27.22 -2.90
CA TYR A 547 -3.93 -26.14 -1.94
C TYR A 547 -5.38 -25.98 -1.51
N VAL A 548 -6.35 -26.05 -2.44
CA VAL A 548 -7.77 -25.96 -2.10
C VAL A 548 -8.18 -27.09 -1.17
N GLU A 549 -7.76 -28.33 -1.43
CA GLU A 549 -7.99 -29.47 -0.53
C GLU A 549 -7.43 -29.21 0.87
N HIS A 550 -6.18 -28.74 0.93
CA HIS A 550 -5.51 -28.48 2.19
C HIS A 550 -6.16 -27.32 2.96
N HIS A 551 -6.57 -26.25 2.29
CA HIS A 551 -7.21 -25.09 2.90
C HIS A 551 -8.45 -25.50 3.71
N TYR A 552 -9.25 -26.42 3.18
CA TYR A 552 -10.38 -27.00 3.91
C TYR A 552 -9.95 -27.84 5.11
N GLN A 553 -8.91 -28.66 4.98
CA GLN A 553 -8.37 -29.47 6.09
C GLN A 553 -7.84 -28.58 7.22
N TRP A 554 -7.14 -27.50 6.86
CA TRP A 554 -6.61 -26.51 7.81
C TRP A 554 -7.73 -25.81 8.57
N LYS A 555 -8.72 -25.28 7.85
CA LYS A 555 -9.86 -24.57 8.45
C LYS A 555 -10.82 -25.48 9.21
N ALA A 556 -10.72 -26.81 9.06
CA ALA A 556 -11.62 -27.76 9.69
C ALA A 556 -11.67 -27.67 11.23
N LYS A 557 -10.60 -27.18 11.88
CA LYS A 557 -10.57 -26.96 13.34
C LYS A 557 -11.50 -25.83 13.80
N GLU A 558 -11.60 -24.77 13.00
CA GLU A 558 -12.42 -23.59 13.30
C GLU A 558 -13.81 -23.68 12.66
N PHE A 559 -13.85 -24.19 11.42
CA PHE A 559 -15.01 -24.27 10.55
C PHE A 559 -15.07 -25.66 9.89
N PRO A 560 -15.57 -26.69 10.61
CA PRO A 560 -15.66 -28.03 10.06
C PRO A 560 -16.62 -28.06 8.86
N THR A 561 -16.18 -28.67 7.76
CA THR A 561 -16.95 -28.79 6.52
C THR A 561 -17.05 -30.24 6.07
N THR A 562 -18.20 -30.62 5.49
CA THR A 562 -18.37 -31.91 4.82
C THR A 562 -17.89 -31.83 3.37
N ALA A 563 -17.57 -32.98 2.76
CA ALA A 563 -17.19 -33.04 1.34
C ALA A 563 -18.26 -32.44 0.43
N GLU A 564 -19.55 -32.60 0.76
CA GLU A 564 -20.66 -32.00 0.00
C GLU A 564 -20.69 -30.47 0.11
N GLN A 565 -20.42 -29.92 1.30
CA GLN A 565 -20.31 -28.47 1.49
C GLN A 565 -19.13 -27.88 0.71
N GLN A 566 -17.97 -28.55 0.76
CA GLN A 566 -16.78 -28.14 0.02
C GLN A 566 -17.05 -28.14 -1.49
N GLN A 567 -17.70 -29.19 -2.00
CA GLN A 567 -18.06 -29.28 -3.42
C GLN A 567 -19.03 -28.17 -3.83
N LYS A 568 -20.09 -27.92 -3.04
CA LYS A 568 -21.07 -26.85 -3.30
C LYS A 568 -20.41 -25.47 -3.29
N LEU A 569 -19.56 -25.20 -2.29
CA LEU A 569 -18.84 -23.94 -2.19
C LEU A 569 -17.88 -23.76 -3.38
N ASN A 570 -17.07 -24.77 -3.71
CA ASN A 570 -16.16 -24.71 -4.86
C ASN A 570 -16.89 -24.44 -6.17
N GLN A 571 -18.06 -25.06 -6.39
CA GLN A 571 -18.90 -24.80 -7.56
C GLN A 571 -19.45 -23.37 -7.57
N ALA A 572 -19.85 -22.84 -6.42
CA ALA A 572 -20.35 -21.47 -6.30
C ALA A 572 -19.24 -20.44 -6.56
N LEU A 573 -18.05 -20.64 -5.97
CA LEU A 573 -16.85 -19.83 -6.22
C LEU A 573 -16.41 -19.92 -7.69
N ALA A 574 -16.52 -21.09 -8.31
CA ALA A 574 -16.22 -21.28 -9.72
C ALA A 574 -17.12 -20.44 -10.62
N ARG A 575 -18.45 -20.51 -10.44
CA ARG A 575 -19.40 -19.71 -11.22
C ARG A 575 -19.21 -18.21 -11.00
N LEU A 576 -19.03 -17.78 -9.74
CA LEU A 576 -18.73 -16.40 -9.39
C LEU A 576 -17.48 -15.90 -10.13
N SER A 577 -16.41 -16.69 -10.08
CA SER A 577 -15.12 -16.32 -10.68
C SER A 577 -15.19 -16.23 -12.20
N PHE A 578 -15.86 -17.17 -12.84
CA PHE A 578 -16.07 -17.16 -14.29
C PHE A 578 -16.86 -15.92 -14.70
N ALA A 579 -17.99 -15.65 -14.06
CA ALA A 579 -18.82 -14.49 -14.35
C ALA A 579 -18.06 -13.17 -14.14
N ALA A 580 -17.30 -13.06 -13.05
CA ALA A 580 -16.49 -11.88 -12.75
C ALA A 580 -15.41 -11.59 -13.80
N ILE A 581 -14.86 -12.62 -14.45
CA ILE A 581 -13.84 -12.47 -15.52
C ILE A 581 -14.52 -12.16 -16.87
N ASP A 582 -15.74 -12.66 -17.08
CA ASP A 582 -16.50 -12.48 -18.33
C ASP A 582 -17.24 -11.14 -18.43
N ASP A 583 -17.46 -10.47 -17.29
CA ASP A 583 -18.29 -9.26 -17.20
C ASP A 583 -17.76 -8.12 -18.10
N PRO A 584 -18.55 -7.68 -19.09
CA PRO A 584 -18.17 -6.63 -20.02
C PRO A 584 -18.07 -5.23 -19.42
N ASP A 585 -18.81 -4.93 -18.35
CA ASP A 585 -18.79 -3.63 -17.68
C ASP A 585 -17.55 -3.48 -16.77
N GLU A 586 -16.94 -4.60 -16.38
CA GLU A 586 -15.79 -4.69 -15.46
C GLU A 586 -14.43 -4.90 -16.17
N ARG A 587 -14.36 -4.75 -17.50
CA ARG A 587 -13.21 -5.01 -18.41
C ARG A 587 -11.96 -4.13 -18.22
N GLY A 588 -11.54 -3.95 -16.97
CA GLY A 588 -10.25 -3.39 -16.60
C GLY A 588 -10.19 -2.82 -15.18
N LYS A 589 -11.33 -2.56 -14.53
CA LYS A 589 -11.36 -1.79 -13.26
C LYS A 589 -11.80 -2.59 -12.02
N GLY A 590 -12.65 -3.62 -12.12
CA GLY A 590 -13.14 -4.37 -10.96
C GLY A 590 -13.26 -5.89 -11.10
N ARG A 591 -12.60 -6.54 -12.08
CA ARG A 591 -12.57 -8.02 -12.17
C ARG A 591 -12.12 -8.75 -10.89
N PHE A 592 -11.38 -8.08 -9.99
CA PHE A 592 -10.92 -8.61 -8.71
C PHE A 592 -11.63 -7.97 -7.49
N ARG A 593 -12.61 -7.10 -7.73
CA ARG A 593 -13.39 -6.34 -6.74
C ARG A 593 -14.88 -6.58 -7.01
N LEU A 594 -15.45 -7.52 -6.28
CA LEU A 594 -16.79 -8.03 -6.50
C LEU A 594 -17.79 -7.31 -5.59
N ARG A 595 -18.73 -6.58 -6.18
CA ARG A 595 -19.81 -5.91 -5.42
C ARG A 595 -20.65 -6.94 -4.66
N HIS A 596 -21.12 -6.59 -3.46
CA HIS A 596 -21.92 -7.48 -2.61
C HIS A 596 -23.10 -8.12 -3.35
N ARG A 597 -23.82 -7.33 -4.15
CA ARG A 597 -24.97 -7.81 -4.92
C ARG A 597 -24.56 -8.89 -5.93
N PHE A 598 -23.44 -8.68 -6.61
CA PHE A 598 -22.88 -9.63 -7.55
C PHE A 598 -22.45 -10.91 -6.83
N VAL A 599 -21.75 -10.81 -5.70
CA VAL A 599 -21.33 -11.98 -4.93
C VAL A 599 -22.52 -12.82 -4.44
N GLN A 600 -23.56 -12.17 -3.91
CA GLN A 600 -24.77 -12.83 -3.41
C GLN A 600 -25.51 -13.62 -4.51
N GLU A 601 -25.52 -13.11 -5.75
CA GLU A 601 -26.16 -13.78 -6.90
C GLU A 601 -25.56 -15.17 -7.17
N TYR A 602 -24.25 -15.36 -6.94
CA TYR A 602 -23.56 -16.62 -7.24
C TYR A 602 -23.29 -17.50 -6.02
N LEU A 603 -23.22 -16.92 -4.81
CA LEU A 603 -22.92 -17.62 -3.55
C LEU A 603 -24.15 -17.89 -2.68
N GLU A 604 -25.36 -17.96 -3.26
CA GLU A 604 -26.59 -18.17 -2.50
C GLU A 604 -26.48 -19.40 -1.56
N GLY A 605 -26.58 -19.18 -0.25
CA GLY A 605 -26.41 -20.20 0.79
C GLY A 605 -24.96 -20.68 1.06
N GLN A 606 -23.96 -20.15 0.35
CA GLN A 606 -22.53 -20.44 0.53
C GLN A 606 -21.70 -19.21 0.93
N PHE A 607 -22.30 -18.01 0.91
CA PHE A 607 -21.63 -16.74 1.17
C PHE A 607 -20.91 -16.69 2.52
N ASP A 608 -21.62 -17.02 3.60
CA ASP A 608 -21.02 -16.97 4.95
C ASP A 608 -19.87 -17.96 5.08
N LEU A 609 -20.01 -19.15 4.49
CA LEU A 609 -18.96 -20.16 4.50
C LEU A 609 -17.73 -19.71 3.69
N ALA A 610 -17.93 -19.01 2.57
CA ALA A 610 -16.83 -18.43 1.78
C ALA A 610 -16.02 -17.38 2.58
N LEU A 611 -16.69 -16.57 3.40
CA LEU A 611 -16.06 -15.59 4.29
C LEU A 611 -15.38 -16.25 5.49
N GLN A 612 -16.04 -17.20 6.16
CA GLN A 612 -15.50 -17.92 7.32
C GLN A 612 -14.22 -18.67 6.97
N LEU A 613 -14.21 -19.32 5.80
CA LEU A 613 -13.03 -20.01 5.29
C LEU A 613 -12.00 -19.03 4.71
N GLY A 614 -12.33 -17.76 4.49
CA GLY A 614 -11.41 -16.75 3.98
C GLY A 614 -11.15 -16.84 2.47
N TRP A 615 -11.96 -17.60 1.71
CA TRP A 615 -11.88 -17.63 0.25
C TRP A 615 -12.24 -16.29 -0.37
N LEU A 616 -13.23 -15.62 0.22
CA LEU A 616 -13.57 -14.22 -0.05
C LEU A 616 -13.33 -13.38 1.20
N ASN A 617 -12.90 -12.15 0.99
CA ASN A 617 -12.67 -11.17 2.04
C ASN A 617 -13.34 -9.86 1.65
N GLN A 618 -13.94 -9.15 2.60
CA GLN A 618 -14.44 -7.80 2.36
C GLN A 618 -13.26 -6.82 2.28
N VAL A 619 -13.09 -6.15 1.15
CA VAL A 619 -11.92 -5.30 0.84
C VAL A 619 -12.27 -3.82 0.65
N GLY A 620 -13.51 -3.43 0.98
CA GLY A 620 -13.95 -2.04 0.92
C GLY A 620 -15.45 -1.90 0.67
N VAL A 621 -15.83 -0.70 0.20
CA VAL A 621 -17.19 -0.39 -0.27
C VAL A 621 -17.12 0.23 -1.66
N ASP A 622 -18.25 0.21 -2.38
CA ASP A 622 -18.32 0.71 -3.74
C ASP A 622 -18.13 2.23 -3.82
N ALA A 623 -17.34 2.67 -4.80
CA ALA A 623 -16.99 4.08 -4.97
C ALA A 623 -18.21 4.95 -5.33
N ASP A 624 -19.17 4.39 -6.06
CA ASP A 624 -20.39 5.08 -6.47
C ASP A 624 -21.52 4.89 -5.43
N ASN A 625 -21.42 3.88 -4.57
CA ASN A 625 -22.38 3.61 -3.50
C ASN A 625 -21.70 3.06 -2.22
N PRO A 626 -21.30 3.94 -1.28
CA PRO A 626 -20.58 3.55 -0.06
C PRO A 626 -21.33 2.61 0.91
N THR A 627 -22.62 2.37 0.70
CA THR A 627 -23.39 1.37 1.46
C THR A 627 -23.21 -0.07 0.97
N GLN A 628 -22.61 -0.24 -0.20
CA GLN A 628 -22.42 -1.55 -0.82
C GLN A 628 -21.01 -2.07 -0.56
N ALA A 629 -20.88 -3.19 0.14
CA ALA A 629 -19.58 -3.83 0.37
C ALA A 629 -18.96 -4.37 -0.94
N ILE A 630 -17.63 -4.35 -1.01
CA ILE A 630 -16.83 -4.99 -2.07
C ILE A 630 -16.04 -6.15 -1.46
N TYR A 631 -16.00 -7.27 -2.18
CA TYR A 631 -15.25 -8.47 -1.82
C TYR A 631 -14.15 -8.77 -2.83
N ALA A 632 -13.10 -9.46 -2.39
CA ALA A 632 -12.09 -10.01 -3.27
C ALA A 632 -11.70 -11.42 -2.81
N PHE A 633 -11.19 -12.22 -3.74
CA PHE A 633 -10.59 -13.51 -3.39
C PHE A 633 -9.32 -13.30 -2.56
N TYR A 634 -9.01 -14.28 -1.70
CA TYR A 634 -7.75 -14.37 -0.96
C TYR A 634 -6.52 -14.09 -1.85
N HIS A 635 -6.54 -14.63 -3.08
CA HIS A 635 -5.57 -14.29 -4.11
C HIS A 635 -6.23 -14.31 -5.48
N THR A 636 -5.82 -13.41 -6.38
CA THR A 636 -6.37 -13.29 -7.75
C THR A 636 -6.20 -14.57 -8.55
N THR A 637 -5.10 -15.30 -8.34
CA THR A 637 -4.88 -16.58 -9.03
C THR A 637 -5.84 -17.68 -8.58
N PHE A 638 -6.39 -17.61 -7.36
CA PHE A 638 -7.45 -18.54 -6.95
C PHE A 638 -8.76 -18.23 -7.65
N GLN A 639 -9.07 -16.96 -7.88
CA GLN A 639 -10.20 -16.58 -8.73
C GLN A 639 -10.03 -17.16 -10.15
N GLU A 640 -8.84 -17.03 -10.75
CA GLU A 640 -8.56 -17.62 -12.07
C GLU A 640 -8.65 -19.15 -12.08
N TYR A 641 -8.19 -19.80 -11.00
CA TYR A 641 -8.32 -21.25 -10.82
C TYR A 641 -9.77 -21.69 -10.69
N PHE A 642 -10.56 -21.04 -9.83
CA PHE A 642 -12.00 -21.32 -9.70
C PHE A 642 -12.73 -21.06 -11.02
N ALA A 643 -12.40 -20.00 -11.76
CA ALA A 643 -12.96 -19.77 -13.08
C ALA A 643 -12.64 -20.92 -14.05
N ALA A 644 -11.44 -21.51 -13.99
CA ALA A 644 -11.07 -22.66 -14.80
C ALA A 644 -11.85 -23.94 -14.43
N LEU A 645 -12.29 -24.06 -13.16
CA LEU A 645 -13.18 -25.14 -12.74
C LEU A 645 -14.60 -24.99 -13.30
N ALA A 646 -15.05 -23.77 -13.56
CA ALA A 646 -16.38 -23.50 -14.12
C ALA A 646 -16.49 -23.85 -15.61
N VAL A 647 -15.37 -23.85 -16.34
CA VAL A 647 -15.35 -24.21 -17.75
C VAL A 647 -15.59 -25.71 -17.91
N ALA A 648 -16.77 -26.06 -18.41
CA ALA A 648 -17.18 -27.42 -18.67
C ALA A 648 -16.81 -27.87 -20.10
N ASP A 649 -16.89 -26.96 -21.07
CA ASP A 649 -16.61 -27.23 -22.49
C ASP A 649 -15.63 -26.18 -23.03
N TRP A 650 -14.67 -26.60 -23.86
CA TRP A 650 -13.75 -25.67 -24.51
C TRP A 650 -14.43 -24.74 -25.52
N ASP A 651 -15.69 -24.99 -25.94
CA ASP A 651 -16.51 -24.03 -26.71
C ASP A 651 -16.62 -22.67 -26.00
N ASP A 652 -16.51 -22.65 -24.66
CA ASP A 652 -16.47 -21.42 -23.87
C ASP A 652 -15.23 -20.56 -24.19
N PHE A 653 -14.11 -21.19 -24.55
CA PHE A 653 -12.89 -20.48 -24.96
C PHE A 653 -12.90 -20.13 -26.45
N LEU A 654 -13.24 -21.11 -27.28
CA LEU A 654 -13.15 -21.04 -28.73
C LEU A 654 -14.34 -21.77 -29.37
N PRO A 655 -15.21 -21.06 -30.12
CA PRO A 655 -16.37 -21.69 -30.75
C PRO A 655 -15.98 -22.83 -31.71
N ARG A 656 -16.51 -24.04 -31.47
CA ARG A 656 -16.21 -25.27 -32.24
C ARG A 656 -16.55 -25.15 -33.71
N GLU A 657 -17.58 -24.37 -34.01
CA GLU A 657 -18.08 -24.14 -35.38
C GLU A 657 -17.24 -23.11 -36.17
N HIS A 658 -16.20 -22.51 -35.56
CA HIS A 658 -15.37 -21.53 -36.25
C HIS A 658 -14.75 -22.12 -37.52
N ARG A 659 -14.86 -21.38 -38.63
CA ARG A 659 -14.30 -21.78 -39.92
C ARG A 659 -13.26 -20.82 -40.46
N ARG A 660 -13.67 -19.61 -40.84
CA ARG A 660 -12.76 -18.59 -41.41
C ARG A 660 -13.07 -17.17 -40.92
N ARG A 661 -14.17 -17.02 -40.19
CA ARG A 661 -14.67 -15.73 -39.71
C ARG A 661 -15.30 -15.94 -38.34
N PRO A 662 -15.35 -14.89 -37.50
CA PRO A 662 -16.06 -14.96 -36.23
C PRO A 662 -17.53 -15.37 -36.44
N ILE A 663 -18.06 -16.15 -35.49
CA ILE A 663 -19.48 -16.47 -35.43
C ILE A 663 -20.18 -15.32 -34.70
N ASN A 664 -21.29 -14.83 -35.28
CA ASN A 664 -22.08 -13.78 -34.65
C ASN A 664 -22.56 -14.23 -33.26
N ASN A 665 -22.48 -13.33 -32.28
CA ASN A 665 -22.91 -13.55 -30.88
C ASN A 665 -22.14 -14.64 -30.12
N LYS A 666 -20.94 -15.03 -30.58
CA LYS A 666 -20.03 -15.91 -29.85
C LYS A 666 -18.75 -15.17 -29.48
N SER A 667 -18.32 -15.33 -28.23
CA SER A 667 -17.06 -14.77 -27.73
C SER A 667 -15.87 -15.64 -28.13
N TYR A 668 -14.72 -15.02 -28.34
CA TYR A 668 -13.44 -15.70 -28.62
C TYR A 668 -12.48 -15.47 -27.45
N ARG A 669 -12.91 -15.91 -26.26
CA ARG A 669 -12.24 -15.67 -24.97
C ARG A 669 -10.77 -16.10 -25.00
N ILE A 670 -10.43 -17.12 -25.77
CA ILE A 670 -9.05 -17.59 -25.92
C ILE A 670 -8.06 -16.50 -26.39
N PHE A 671 -8.53 -15.45 -27.07
CA PHE A 671 -7.71 -14.32 -27.52
C PHE A 671 -7.80 -13.08 -26.62
N GLU A 672 -8.58 -13.15 -25.55
CA GLU A 672 -8.71 -12.08 -24.56
C GLU A 672 -7.68 -12.28 -23.44
N SER A 673 -6.98 -11.23 -23.04
CA SER A 673 -5.84 -11.35 -22.11
C SER A 673 -6.27 -11.87 -20.75
N GLN A 674 -7.44 -11.48 -20.24
CA GLN A 674 -7.92 -11.89 -18.93
C GLN A 674 -8.24 -13.39 -18.83
N TRP A 675 -8.41 -14.09 -19.95
CA TRP A 675 -8.72 -15.52 -20.00
C TRP A 675 -7.48 -16.40 -20.17
N LYS A 676 -6.30 -15.82 -20.41
CA LYS A 676 -5.08 -16.59 -20.66
C LYS A 676 -4.75 -17.53 -19.50
N GLN A 677 -4.76 -17.02 -18.27
CA GLN A 677 -4.43 -17.83 -17.09
C GLN A 677 -5.52 -18.87 -16.79
N VAL A 678 -6.80 -18.51 -16.98
CA VAL A 678 -7.93 -19.45 -16.87
C VAL A 678 -7.80 -20.61 -17.86
N PHE A 679 -7.43 -20.30 -19.12
CA PHE A 679 -7.15 -21.31 -20.14
C PHE A 679 -6.00 -22.23 -19.74
N LEU A 680 -4.87 -21.68 -19.26
CA LEU A 680 -3.72 -22.49 -18.84
C LEU A 680 -4.06 -23.40 -17.65
N LEU A 681 -4.78 -22.88 -16.66
CA LEU A 681 -5.26 -23.67 -15.53
C LEU A 681 -6.25 -24.75 -15.98
N TRP A 682 -7.13 -24.46 -16.94
CA TRP A 682 -8.04 -25.47 -17.51
C TRP A 682 -7.29 -26.59 -18.24
N MET A 683 -6.28 -26.24 -19.06
CA MET A 683 -5.40 -27.21 -19.71
C MET A 683 -4.65 -28.08 -18.68
N GLY A 684 -4.36 -27.52 -17.50
CA GLY A 684 -3.66 -28.17 -16.39
C GLY A 684 -4.49 -29.16 -15.55
N ARG A 685 -5.84 -29.10 -15.62
CA ARG A 685 -6.73 -29.89 -14.75
C ARG A 685 -6.48 -31.39 -14.89
N GLU A 686 -6.35 -32.11 -13.79
CA GLU A 686 -6.24 -33.56 -13.85
C GLU A 686 -7.63 -34.20 -14.10
N GLY A 687 -7.65 -35.43 -14.62
CA GLY A 687 -8.88 -36.13 -15.02
C GLY A 687 -8.84 -36.68 -16.45
N LYS A 688 -9.18 -37.95 -16.62
CA LYS A 688 -9.16 -38.63 -17.93
C LYS A 688 -10.28 -38.12 -18.85
N GLU A 689 -11.36 -37.62 -18.26
CA GLU A 689 -12.53 -37.06 -18.93
C GLU A 689 -12.23 -35.79 -19.73
N PHE A 690 -11.26 -34.97 -19.29
CA PHE A 690 -10.89 -33.73 -20.01
C PHE A 690 -9.91 -33.98 -21.16
N LYS A 691 -9.27 -35.16 -21.21
CA LYS A 691 -8.23 -35.48 -22.19
C LYS A 691 -8.69 -35.28 -23.65
N PRO A 692 -9.85 -35.81 -24.09
CA PRO A 692 -10.32 -35.64 -25.46
C PRO A 692 -10.59 -34.17 -25.83
N ASP A 693 -11.17 -33.40 -24.91
CA ASP A 693 -11.49 -31.99 -25.14
C ASP A 693 -10.24 -31.11 -25.23
N LYS A 694 -9.23 -31.37 -24.39
CA LYS A 694 -7.93 -30.69 -24.47
C LYS A 694 -7.21 -30.98 -25.79
N GLU A 695 -7.23 -32.24 -26.24
CA GLU A 695 -6.67 -32.63 -27.53
C GLU A 695 -7.40 -31.96 -28.69
N ALA A 696 -8.73 -31.90 -28.63
CA ALA A 696 -9.56 -31.24 -29.62
C ALA A 696 -9.30 -29.73 -29.68
N LEU A 697 -9.20 -29.06 -28.53
CA LEU A 697 -8.88 -27.63 -28.45
C LEU A 697 -7.49 -27.32 -29.00
N ILE A 698 -6.47 -28.08 -28.62
CA ILE A 698 -5.11 -27.92 -29.17
C ILE A 698 -5.15 -28.07 -30.69
N GLN A 699 -5.85 -29.09 -31.20
CA GLN A 699 -5.97 -29.29 -32.64
C GLN A 699 -6.69 -28.12 -33.33
N ALA A 700 -7.77 -27.61 -32.73
CA ALA A 700 -8.51 -26.46 -33.24
C ALA A 700 -7.62 -25.20 -33.29
N LEU A 701 -6.79 -24.97 -32.27
CA LEU A 701 -5.85 -23.87 -32.22
C LEU A 701 -4.71 -24.01 -33.24
N MET A 702 -4.14 -25.20 -33.39
CA MET A 702 -3.07 -25.48 -34.37
C MET A 702 -3.53 -25.32 -35.82
N THR A 703 -4.81 -25.59 -36.08
CA THR A 703 -5.44 -25.52 -37.41
C THR A 703 -6.36 -24.32 -37.58
N PHE A 704 -6.31 -23.36 -36.65
CA PHE A 704 -7.17 -22.17 -36.64
C PHE A 704 -7.04 -21.39 -37.94
N LYS A 705 -8.16 -20.95 -38.49
CA LYS A 705 -8.26 -20.26 -39.78
C LYS A 705 -8.85 -18.88 -39.57
N ASP A 706 -8.01 -17.87 -39.47
CA ASP A 706 -8.46 -16.57 -38.98
C ASP A 706 -9.22 -15.71 -40.00
N GLY A 707 -8.99 -15.93 -41.30
CA GLY A 707 -9.55 -15.07 -42.36
C GLY A 707 -8.95 -13.66 -42.41
N CYS A 708 -7.94 -13.35 -41.59
CA CYS A 708 -7.34 -12.01 -41.46
C CYS A 708 -5.84 -12.01 -41.77
N GLY A 709 -5.38 -12.85 -42.70
CA GLY A 709 -3.98 -12.83 -43.17
C GLY A 709 -3.02 -13.64 -42.30
N GLY A 710 -3.52 -14.35 -41.29
CA GLY A 710 -2.76 -15.31 -40.50
C GLY A 710 -2.21 -14.80 -39.15
N PHE A 711 -2.54 -13.57 -38.74
CA PHE A 711 -2.14 -13.03 -37.44
C PHE A 711 -2.74 -13.82 -36.27
N TYR A 712 -4.03 -14.13 -36.33
CA TYR A 712 -4.67 -14.93 -35.26
C TYR A 712 -4.37 -16.41 -35.42
N CYS A 713 -4.06 -16.90 -36.62
CA CYS A 713 -3.52 -18.25 -36.79
C CYS A 713 -2.22 -18.42 -36.01
N ASP A 714 -1.31 -17.44 -36.11
CA ASP A 714 -0.03 -17.50 -35.42
C ASP A 714 -0.24 -17.35 -33.89
N ARG A 715 -1.14 -16.46 -33.46
CA ARG A 715 -1.53 -16.31 -32.05
C ARG A 715 -2.17 -17.57 -31.46
N ALA A 716 -3.08 -18.21 -32.19
CA ALA A 716 -3.75 -19.45 -31.78
C ALA A 716 -2.72 -20.58 -31.61
N PHE A 717 -1.76 -20.69 -32.54
CA PHE A 717 -0.69 -21.66 -32.42
C PHE A 717 0.17 -21.44 -31.16
N LEU A 718 0.49 -20.18 -30.82
CA LEU A 718 1.21 -19.86 -29.58
C LEU A 718 0.41 -20.23 -28.32
N LEU A 719 -0.92 -20.10 -28.36
CA LEU A 719 -1.80 -20.54 -27.27
C LEU A 719 -1.83 -22.07 -27.17
N ALA A 720 -1.86 -22.79 -28.28
CA ALA A 720 -1.71 -24.25 -28.30
C ALA A 720 -0.37 -24.68 -27.69
N ALA A 721 0.71 -23.97 -28.05
CA ALA A 721 2.03 -24.19 -27.50
C ALA A 721 2.04 -24.00 -25.97
N ALA A 722 1.53 -22.87 -25.49
CA ALA A 722 1.45 -22.58 -24.06
C ALA A 722 0.56 -23.58 -23.28
N GLY A 723 -0.57 -24.00 -23.87
CA GLY A 723 -1.47 -24.99 -23.29
C GLY A 723 -0.92 -26.40 -23.28
N SER A 724 -0.12 -26.77 -24.29
CA SER A 724 0.52 -28.11 -24.34
C SER A 724 1.47 -28.37 -23.19
N ALA A 725 2.07 -27.31 -22.63
CA ALA A 725 2.93 -27.41 -21.44
C ALA A 725 2.16 -27.64 -20.13
N GLU A 726 0.87 -27.31 -20.08
CA GLU A 726 -0.02 -27.63 -18.94
C GLU A 726 -0.72 -28.97 -19.13
N PHE A 727 -0.76 -29.49 -20.35
CA PHE A 727 -1.44 -30.74 -20.64
C PHE A 727 -0.49 -31.93 -20.53
N LYS A 728 -0.51 -32.58 -19.37
CA LYS A 728 0.20 -33.83 -19.12
C LYS A 728 -0.05 -34.84 -20.25
N ASP A 729 1.03 -35.41 -20.77
CA ASP A 729 1.04 -36.38 -21.88
C ASP A 729 0.35 -35.88 -23.17
N CYS A 730 0.45 -34.57 -23.46
CA CYS A 730 -0.06 -33.99 -24.71
C CYS A 730 0.46 -34.75 -25.95
N PRO A 731 -0.41 -35.43 -26.73
CA PRO A 731 0.03 -36.25 -27.86
C PRO A 731 0.71 -35.46 -28.98
N ARG A 732 0.40 -34.16 -29.07
CA ARG A 732 0.90 -33.24 -30.11
C ARG A 732 2.07 -32.38 -29.67
N ALA A 733 2.61 -32.61 -28.47
CA ALA A 733 3.71 -31.78 -27.95
C ALA A 733 4.94 -31.80 -28.89
N ASP A 734 5.30 -32.94 -29.47
CA ASP A 734 6.39 -33.02 -30.44
C ASP A 734 6.08 -32.26 -31.74
N GLU A 735 4.85 -32.35 -32.24
CA GLU A 735 4.41 -31.61 -33.45
C GLU A 735 4.47 -30.09 -33.23
N ILE A 736 4.09 -29.62 -32.05
CA ILE A 736 4.17 -28.21 -31.65
C ILE A 736 5.62 -27.75 -31.59
N VAL A 737 6.49 -28.52 -30.93
CA VAL A 737 7.92 -28.21 -30.85
C VAL A 737 8.56 -28.19 -32.23
N ASP A 738 8.29 -29.19 -33.07
CA ASP A 738 8.81 -29.25 -34.44
C ASP A 738 8.35 -28.04 -35.28
N ARG A 739 7.10 -27.59 -35.12
CA ARG A 739 6.59 -26.40 -35.82
C ARG A 739 7.21 -25.09 -35.31
N LEU A 740 7.50 -24.98 -34.01
CA LEU A 740 8.29 -23.86 -33.47
C LEU A 740 9.73 -23.87 -33.99
N MET A 741 10.35 -25.04 -34.06
CA MET A 741 11.68 -25.22 -34.66
C MET A 741 11.69 -24.77 -36.13
N GLN A 742 10.65 -25.10 -36.90
CA GLN A 742 10.50 -24.62 -38.28
C GLN A 742 10.31 -23.10 -38.36
N TRP A 743 9.55 -22.49 -37.44
CA TRP A 743 9.41 -21.03 -37.40
C TRP A 743 10.73 -20.34 -37.12
N GLN A 744 11.56 -20.91 -36.23
CA GLN A 744 12.83 -20.32 -35.83
C GLN A 744 13.94 -20.52 -36.88
N PHE A 745 14.11 -21.76 -37.36
CA PHE A 745 15.28 -22.16 -38.17
C PHE A 745 14.97 -22.41 -39.64
N GLY A 746 13.68 -22.37 -40.03
CA GLY A 746 13.27 -22.73 -41.38
C GLY A 746 13.41 -24.23 -41.68
N ASN A 747 13.56 -24.57 -42.95
CA ASN A 747 13.52 -25.95 -43.45
C ASN A 747 14.88 -26.67 -43.42
N SER A 748 15.72 -26.41 -42.42
CA SER A 748 17.10 -26.89 -42.34
C SER A 748 17.26 -28.39 -42.05
N ASN A 749 16.17 -29.13 -41.78
CA ASN A 749 16.19 -30.52 -41.28
C ASN A 749 15.48 -31.57 -42.14
N GLY A 750 15.16 -31.31 -43.42
CA GLY A 750 14.43 -32.30 -44.24
C GLY A 750 13.02 -32.63 -43.73
N LEU A 751 12.45 -31.78 -42.86
CA LEU A 751 11.04 -31.81 -42.47
C LEU A 751 10.20 -31.38 -43.68
N LYS A 752 9.21 -32.20 -44.05
CA LYS A 752 8.43 -32.03 -45.29
C LYS A 752 7.82 -30.62 -45.38
N GLN A 753 7.94 -30.06 -46.57
CA GLN A 753 7.40 -28.79 -47.02
C GLN A 753 5.89 -28.71 -46.71
N TRP A 754 5.50 -27.88 -45.74
CA TRP A 754 4.09 -27.59 -45.41
C TRP A 754 3.75 -26.10 -45.60
N TRP A 755 4.48 -25.40 -46.46
CA TRP A 755 4.20 -24.00 -46.78
C TRP A 755 4.25 -23.81 -48.29
N GLY A 756 3.09 -23.52 -48.88
CA GLY A 756 3.01 -22.99 -50.23
C GLY A 756 3.49 -21.54 -50.24
N ASP A 757 4.25 -21.19 -51.27
CA ASP A 757 4.99 -19.94 -51.51
C ASP A 757 4.10 -18.67 -51.59
N ARG A 758 3.42 -18.31 -50.49
CA ARG A 758 2.45 -17.21 -50.51
C ARG A 758 2.50 -16.23 -49.34
N PHE A 759 3.53 -16.28 -48.49
CA PHE A 759 3.68 -15.34 -47.36
C PHE A 759 4.88 -14.39 -47.53
N ASN A 760 4.61 -13.12 -47.25
CA ASN A 760 5.54 -11.99 -47.30
C ASN A 760 6.73 -12.21 -46.33
N SER A 761 7.95 -11.80 -46.70
CA SER A 761 9.19 -11.99 -45.93
C SER A 761 9.08 -11.46 -44.49
N ALA A 762 8.31 -10.40 -44.28
CA ALA A 762 8.02 -9.82 -42.97
C ALA A 762 7.33 -10.79 -42.00
N ARG A 763 6.40 -11.64 -42.46
CA ARG A 763 5.71 -12.60 -41.60
C ARG A 763 6.62 -13.75 -41.16
N VAL A 764 7.53 -14.18 -42.02
CA VAL A 764 8.55 -15.19 -41.67
C VAL A 764 9.48 -14.62 -40.59
N ALA A 765 9.91 -13.36 -40.73
CA ALA A 765 10.70 -12.68 -39.71
C ALA A 765 9.91 -12.53 -38.38
N GLY A 766 8.64 -12.14 -38.43
CA GLY A 766 7.77 -12.05 -37.26
C GLY A 766 7.62 -13.39 -36.53
N ARG A 767 7.44 -14.49 -37.26
CA ARG A 767 7.35 -15.84 -36.67
C ARG A 767 8.63 -16.30 -35.98
N ARG A 768 9.82 -15.94 -36.49
CA ARG A 768 11.08 -16.21 -35.80
C ARG A 768 11.12 -15.53 -34.44
N ASN A 769 10.75 -14.25 -34.37
CA ASN A 769 10.69 -13.52 -33.10
C ASN A 769 9.69 -14.16 -32.13
N LEU A 770 8.51 -14.55 -32.63
CA LEU A 770 7.49 -15.25 -31.82
C LEU A 770 7.98 -16.62 -31.33
N ALA A 771 8.63 -17.41 -32.17
CA ALA A 771 9.14 -18.73 -31.81
C ALA A 771 10.22 -18.65 -30.73
N THR A 772 11.13 -17.68 -30.84
CA THR A 772 12.17 -17.41 -29.83
C THR A 772 11.57 -17.27 -28.43
N ASN A 773 10.45 -16.55 -28.31
CA ASN A 773 9.78 -16.31 -27.04
C ASN A 773 8.86 -17.47 -26.63
N ALA A 774 8.38 -18.26 -27.58
CA ALA A 774 7.46 -19.36 -27.31
C ALA A 774 8.16 -20.63 -26.78
N PHE A 775 9.47 -20.81 -27.02
CA PHE A 775 10.20 -21.98 -26.52
C PHE A 775 10.21 -22.10 -24.99
N SER A 776 10.08 -20.99 -24.24
CA SER A 776 9.93 -21.01 -22.79
C SER A 776 8.52 -21.38 -22.32
N SER A 777 7.55 -21.42 -23.23
CA SER A 777 6.14 -21.69 -22.93
C SER A 777 5.67 -23.10 -23.29
N VAL A 778 6.52 -23.92 -23.91
CA VAL A 778 6.27 -25.33 -24.25
C VAL A 778 6.92 -26.28 -23.26
N ASP A 779 6.76 -27.60 -23.46
CA ASP A 779 7.57 -28.62 -22.79
C ASP A 779 9.06 -28.36 -23.09
N LEU A 780 9.73 -27.75 -22.11
CA LEU A 780 11.12 -27.31 -22.20
C LEU A 780 12.08 -28.48 -22.38
N HIS A 781 11.78 -29.65 -21.81
CA HIS A 781 12.59 -30.85 -22.01
C HIS A 781 12.59 -31.27 -23.48
N ARG A 782 11.42 -31.32 -24.13
CA ARG A 782 11.31 -31.63 -25.57
C ARG A 782 11.96 -30.55 -26.43
N ALA A 783 11.78 -29.28 -26.11
CA ALA A 783 12.37 -28.17 -26.84
C ALA A 783 13.91 -28.19 -26.78
N ILE A 784 14.49 -28.36 -25.58
CA ILE A 784 15.93 -28.49 -25.38
C ILE A 784 16.46 -29.70 -26.15
N TRP A 785 15.77 -30.84 -26.07
CA TRP A 785 16.18 -32.04 -26.80
C TRP A 785 16.16 -31.84 -28.33
N ALA A 786 15.12 -31.18 -28.86
CA ALA A 786 15.03 -30.85 -30.28
C ALA A 786 16.14 -29.90 -30.74
N LEU A 787 16.48 -28.88 -29.95
CA LEU A 787 17.59 -27.97 -30.22
C LEU A 787 18.95 -28.70 -30.18
N MET A 788 19.16 -29.57 -29.18
CA MET A 788 20.37 -30.39 -29.11
C MET A 788 20.52 -31.33 -30.32
N ARG A 789 19.40 -31.93 -30.78
CA ARG A 789 19.38 -32.76 -31.99
C ARG A 789 19.69 -31.93 -33.24
N LEU A 790 19.13 -30.72 -33.35
CA LEU A 790 19.43 -29.79 -34.44
C LEU A 790 20.93 -29.44 -34.45
N LEU A 791 21.49 -29.08 -33.30
CA LEU A 791 22.90 -28.71 -33.18
C LEU A 791 23.85 -29.82 -33.64
N LYS A 792 23.52 -31.08 -33.35
CA LYS A 792 24.30 -32.25 -33.77
C LYS A 792 24.16 -32.59 -35.25
N SER A 793 23.02 -32.28 -35.87
CA SER A 793 22.70 -32.70 -37.24
C SER A 793 23.04 -31.64 -38.29
N THR A 794 22.94 -30.36 -37.94
CA THR A 794 23.22 -29.25 -38.87
C THR A 794 24.71 -28.99 -39.05
N GLN A 795 25.10 -28.65 -40.28
CA GLN A 795 26.44 -28.13 -40.63
C GLN A 795 26.43 -26.63 -40.91
N ASP A 796 25.25 -26.00 -40.93
CA ASP A 796 25.10 -24.57 -41.19
C ASP A 796 25.44 -23.77 -39.93
N GLU A 797 26.48 -22.95 -39.99
CA GLU A 797 27.00 -22.20 -38.84
C GLU A 797 26.02 -21.14 -38.32
N ASP A 798 25.23 -20.50 -39.20
CA ASP A 798 24.18 -19.57 -38.78
C ASP A 798 23.10 -20.27 -37.95
N THR A 799 22.66 -21.45 -38.39
CA THR A 799 21.74 -22.31 -37.63
C THR A 799 22.38 -22.77 -36.32
N ARG A 800 23.66 -23.15 -36.29
CA ARG A 800 24.38 -23.54 -35.05
C ARG A 800 24.44 -22.39 -34.04
N SER A 801 24.83 -21.21 -34.49
CA SER A 801 24.89 -19.99 -33.68
C SER A 801 23.53 -19.66 -33.06
N LYS A 802 22.47 -19.62 -33.86
CA LYS A 802 21.10 -19.38 -33.38
C LYS A 802 20.60 -20.46 -32.44
N THR A 803 20.94 -21.73 -32.71
CA THR A 803 20.57 -22.86 -31.85
C THR A 803 21.26 -22.75 -30.49
N ALA A 804 22.54 -22.35 -30.47
CA ALA A 804 23.29 -22.10 -29.25
C ALA A 804 22.66 -20.98 -28.42
N GLU A 805 22.31 -19.86 -29.06
CA GLU A 805 21.62 -18.75 -28.40
C GLU A 805 20.27 -19.17 -27.79
N CYS A 806 19.46 -19.93 -28.54
CA CYS A 806 18.20 -20.47 -28.04
C CYS A 806 18.42 -21.40 -26.83
N LEU A 807 19.41 -22.30 -26.89
CA LEU A 807 19.76 -23.18 -25.77
C LEU A 807 20.20 -22.38 -24.54
N GLY A 808 20.97 -21.30 -24.71
CA GLY A 808 21.36 -20.42 -23.62
C GLY A 808 20.16 -19.77 -22.91
N LYS A 809 19.14 -19.37 -23.68
CA LYS A 809 17.92 -18.71 -23.14
C LYS A 809 16.98 -19.66 -22.43
N ILE A 810 16.79 -20.88 -22.95
CA ILE A 810 15.76 -21.81 -22.42
C ILE A 810 16.34 -22.95 -21.59
N GLY A 811 17.63 -23.22 -21.70
CA GLY A 811 18.30 -24.35 -21.06
C GLY A 811 18.80 -24.07 -19.65
N THR A 812 18.26 -23.09 -18.93
CA THR A 812 18.83 -22.63 -17.65
C THR A 812 18.97 -23.78 -16.63
N GLY A 813 20.21 -24.02 -16.19
CA GLY A 813 20.59 -25.10 -15.28
C GLY A 813 20.55 -26.51 -15.89
N ASN A 814 20.33 -26.67 -17.20
CA ASN A 814 20.26 -27.98 -17.84
C ASN A 814 21.66 -28.50 -18.20
N GLU A 815 22.13 -29.52 -17.48
CA GLU A 815 23.47 -30.10 -17.71
C GLU A 815 23.69 -30.61 -19.13
N MET A 816 22.66 -31.16 -19.78
CA MET A 816 22.78 -31.68 -21.14
C MET A 816 22.96 -30.56 -22.17
N ALA A 817 22.24 -29.46 -22.00
CA ALA A 817 22.42 -28.25 -22.81
C ALA A 817 23.80 -27.62 -22.58
N ILE A 818 24.28 -27.57 -21.33
CA ILE A 818 25.63 -27.10 -21.00
C ILE A 818 26.68 -27.95 -21.71
N ARG A 819 26.59 -29.29 -21.62
CA ARG A 819 27.52 -30.19 -22.32
C ARG A 819 27.46 -30.02 -23.84
N ALA A 820 26.28 -29.82 -24.41
CA ALA A 820 26.12 -29.57 -25.85
C ALA A 820 26.77 -28.25 -26.29
N LEU A 821 26.62 -27.18 -25.51
CA LEU A 821 27.25 -25.88 -25.77
C LEU A 821 28.78 -25.95 -25.60
N VAL A 822 29.29 -26.65 -24.60
CA VAL A 822 30.74 -26.90 -24.44
C VAL A 822 31.28 -27.68 -25.64
N GLN A 823 30.59 -28.74 -26.07
CA GLN A 823 31.00 -29.51 -27.25
C GLN A 823 30.97 -28.66 -28.53
N LEU A 824 29.97 -27.79 -28.70
CA LEU A 824 29.91 -26.87 -29.83
C LEU A 824 31.10 -25.91 -29.83
N LEU A 825 31.41 -25.34 -28.66
CA LEU A 825 32.52 -24.41 -28.48
C LEU A 825 33.87 -25.05 -28.86
N GLU A 826 34.07 -26.32 -28.53
CA GLU A 826 35.29 -27.07 -28.84
C GLU A 826 35.36 -27.55 -30.30
N SER A 827 34.21 -27.76 -30.96
CA SER A 827 34.16 -28.38 -32.29
C SER A 827 34.07 -27.39 -33.46
N THR A 828 33.44 -26.22 -33.29
CA THR A 828 33.33 -25.22 -34.37
C THR A 828 34.57 -24.34 -34.48
N GLN A 829 34.89 -23.91 -35.71
CA GLN A 829 35.88 -22.87 -36.00
C GLN A 829 35.23 -21.53 -36.35
N ASP A 830 33.91 -21.50 -36.52
CA ASP A 830 33.19 -20.27 -36.86
C ASP A 830 33.18 -19.30 -35.68
N ARG A 831 33.53 -18.05 -35.98
CA ARG A 831 33.66 -16.99 -34.98
C ARG A 831 32.32 -16.67 -34.30
N ILE A 832 31.24 -16.57 -35.08
CA ILE A 832 29.92 -16.16 -34.58
C ILE A 832 29.32 -17.31 -33.75
N THR A 833 29.47 -18.55 -34.19
CA THR A 833 29.02 -19.73 -33.45
C THR A 833 29.76 -19.87 -32.11
N ARG A 834 31.09 -19.70 -32.09
CA ARG A 834 31.88 -19.72 -30.84
C ARG A 834 31.47 -18.63 -29.87
N TRP A 835 31.33 -17.40 -30.37
CA TRP A 835 30.86 -16.28 -29.58
C TRP A 835 29.48 -16.57 -28.96
N SER A 836 28.55 -17.10 -29.76
CA SER A 836 27.21 -17.46 -29.30
C SER A 836 27.23 -18.55 -28.24
N ALA A 837 28.06 -19.59 -28.43
CA ALA A 837 28.23 -20.67 -27.46
C ALA A 837 28.83 -20.19 -26.14
N ALA A 838 29.87 -19.34 -26.20
CA ALA A 838 30.51 -18.75 -25.02
C ALA A 838 29.52 -17.89 -24.22
N ARG A 839 28.82 -16.97 -24.90
CA ARG A 839 27.77 -16.15 -24.27
C ARG A 839 26.67 -16.99 -23.64
N SER A 840 26.21 -18.02 -24.35
CA SER A 840 25.15 -18.91 -23.88
C SER A 840 25.57 -19.71 -22.65
N LEU A 841 26.82 -20.15 -22.57
CA LEU A 841 27.38 -20.78 -21.37
C LEU A 841 27.42 -19.83 -20.17
N GLY A 842 27.65 -18.53 -20.39
CA GLY A 842 27.55 -17.51 -19.35
C GLY A 842 26.14 -17.36 -18.78
N ILE A 843 25.13 -17.40 -19.65
CA ILE A 843 23.72 -17.18 -19.28
C ILE A 843 23.07 -18.42 -18.68
N ILE A 844 23.39 -19.61 -19.21
CA ILE A 844 22.65 -20.84 -18.93
C ILE A 844 22.79 -21.32 -17.48
N ASP A 845 23.98 -21.21 -16.89
CA ASP A 845 24.24 -21.53 -15.50
C ASP A 845 25.56 -20.84 -15.07
N PRO A 846 25.47 -19.59 -14.57
CA PRO A 846 26.61 -18.77 -14.16
C PRO A 846 27.62 -19.44 -13.21
N GLY A 847 27.16 -20.39 -12.39
CA GLY A 847 27.98 -21.09 -11.40
C GLY A 847 28.51 -22.44 -11.87
N ASN A 848 28.22 -22.85 -13.11
CA ASN A 848 28.55 -24.20 -13.55
C ASN A 848 30.06 -24.38 -13.74
N GLU A 849 30.69 -25.23 -12.93
CA GLU A 849 32.13 -25.50 -13.03
C GLU A 849 32.57 -26.03 -14.40
N THR A 850 31.71 -26.75 -15.11
CA THR A 850 32.03 -27.26 -16.45
C THR A 850 32.01 -26.14 -17.48
N ALA A 851 31.00 -25.27 -17.43
CA ALA A 851 30.94 -24.07 -18.28
C ALA A 851 32.13 -23.14 -17.99
N ILE A 852 32.42 -22.86 -16.72
CA ILE A 852 33.55 -22.01 -16.30
C ILE A 852 34.88 -22.58 -16.82
N ARG A 853 35.13 -23.89 -16.66
CA ARG A 853 36.35 -24.53 -17.18
C ARG A 853 36.46 -24.40 -18.70
N ALA A 854 35.36 -24.56 -19.43
CA ALA A 854 35.34 -24.40 -20.89
C ALA A 854 35.62 -22.95 -21.32
N LEU A 855 34.98 -21.96 -20.68
CA LEU A 855 35.20 -20.54 -20.94
C LEU A 855 36.64 -20.11 -20.63
N VAL A 856 37.22 -20.62 -19.52
CA VAL A 856 38.63 -20.39 -19.15
C VAL A 856 39.58 -20.98 -20.20
N ARG A 857 39.31 -22.19 -20.72
CA ARG A 857 40.12 -22.78 -21.79
C ARG A 857 40.02 -21.95 -23.07
N LEU A 858 38.81 -21.51 -23.43
CA LEU A 858 38.57 -20.67 -24.60
C LEU A 858 39.33 -19.35 -24.52
N LEU A 859 39.32 -18.67 -23.37
CA LEU A 859 40.10 -17.45 -23.14
C LEU A 859 41.59 -17.63 -23.41
N LYS A 860 42.14 -18.79 -23.03
CA LYS A 860 43.56 -19.11 -23.23
C LYS A 860 43.90 -19.50 -24.67
N SER A 861 42.96 -20.09 -25.40
CA SER A 861 43.22 -20.67 -26.73
C SER A 861 42.80 -19.78 -27.89
N THR A 862 41.80 -18.91 -27.72
CA THR A 862 41.26 -18.10 -28.82
C THR A 862 42.11 -16.86 -29.11
N GLN A 863 42.28 -16.54 -30.39
CA GLN A 863 42.89 -15.29 -30.87
C GLN A 863 41.84 -14.27 -31.33
N ASP A 864 40.56 -14.64 -31.33
CA ASP A 864 39.47 -13.73 -31.70
C ASP A 864 39.05 -12.87 -30.52
N ASP A 865 39.19 -11.55 -30.66
CA ASP A 865 38.92 -10.59 -29.60
C ASP A 865 37.46 -10.59 -29.15
N ASN A 866 36.50 -10.77 -30.06
CA ASN A 866 35.07 -10.81 -29.72
C ASN A 866 34.71 -12.06 -28.91
N THR A 867 35.23 -13.22 -29.30
CA THR A 867 35.04 -14.49 -28.59
C THR A 867 35.74 -14.44 -27.23
N ARG A 868 36.95 -13.88 -27.17
CA ARG A 868 37.69 -13.65 -25.92
C ARG A 868 36.90 -12.72 -25.00
N TRP A 869 36.36 -11.64 -25.56
CA TRP A 869 35.54 -10.68 -24.84
C TRP A 869 34.29 -11.33 -24.25
N SER A 870 33.52 -12.08 -25.05
CA SER A 870 32.31 -12.72 -24.55
C SER A 870 32.58 -13.77 -23.47
N ALA A 871 33.70 -14.50 -23.57
CA ALA A 871 34.11 -15.42 -22.52
C ALA A 871 34.53 -14.68 -21.23
N ALA A 872 35.21 -13.55 -21.38
CA ALA A 872 35.60 -12.67 -20.28
C ALA A 872 34.38 -12.04 -19.58
N GLU A 873 33.45 -11.48 -20.35
CA GLU A 873 32.18 -10.94 -19.89
C GLU A 873 31.34 -12.01 -19.20
N SER A 874 31.22 -13.20 -19.80
CA SER A 874 30.51 -14.33 -19.19
C SER A 874 31.14 -14.74 -17.86
N LEU A 875 32.46 -14.66 -17.69
CA LEU A 875 33.07 -14.93 -16.38
C LEU A 875 32.90 -13.76 -15.39
N GLY A 876 32.84 -12.51 -15.87
CA GLY A 876 32.76 -11.30 -15.05
C GLY A 876 31.34 -10.93 -14.59
N SER A 877 30.35 -10.93 -15.50
CA SER A 877 28.94 -10.69 -15.20
C SER A 877 28.35 -11.72 -14.23
N ASN A 878 28.99 -12.87 -14.10
CA ASN A 878 28.51 -13.98 -13.29
C ASN A 878 28.85 -13.89 -11.80
N GLY A 879 29.68 -12.94 -11.35
CA GLY A 879 29.84 -12.62 -9.92
C GLY A 879 30.11 -13.81 -8.98
N THR A 880 30.50 -14.98 -9.48
CA THR A 880 30.73 -16.15 -8.65
C THR A 880 32.14 -16.05 -8.12
N GLY A 881 32.31 -16.31 -6.81
CA GLY A 881 33.59 -16.33 -6.09
C GLY A 881 34.59 -17.38 -6.58
N ASN A 882 34.59 -17.72 -7.88
CA ASN A 882 35.62 -18.51 -8.51
C ASN A 882 36.85 -17.61 -8.73
N GLU A 883 37.63 -17.47 -7.66
CA GLU A 883 38.89 -16.74 -7.63
C GLU A 883 39.79 -17.13 -8.82
N THR A 884 39.78 -18.40 -9.25
CA THR A 884 40.56 -18.86 -10.41
C THR A 884 40.10 -18.23 -11.73
N ALA A 885 38.79 -18.06 -11.94
CA ALA A 885 38.26 -17.39 -13.12
C ALA A 885 38.62 -15.89 -13.13
N ILE A 886 38.51 -15.22 -11.97
CA ILE A 886 38.85 -13.79 -11.80
C ILE A 886 40.35 -13.56 -12.02
N ARG A 887 41.22 -14.43 -11.49
CA ARG A 887 42.68 -14.38 -11.73
C ARG A 887 43.01 -14.53 -13.22
N ILE A 888 42.36 -15.46 -13.91
CA ILE A 888 42.59 -15.70 -15.34
C ILE A 888 42.06 -14.54 -16.19
N LEU A 889 40.91 -13.98 -15.82
CA LEU A 889 40.31 -12.80 -16.43
C LEU A 889 41.25 -11.58 -16.34
N ALA A 890 41.71 -11.25 -15.12
CA ALA A 890 42.65 -10.15 -14.88
C ALA A 890 43.98 -10.33 -15.64
N ARG A 891 44.52 -11.55 -15.69
CA ARG A 891 45.75 -11.85 -16.46
C ARG A 891 45.56 -11.69 -17.97
N SER A 892 44.36 -12.00 -18.48
CA SER A 892 44.06 -12.00 -19.91
C SER A 892 43.71 -10.60 -20.43
N LEU A 893 43.01 -9.77 -19.64
CA LEU A 893 42.55 -8.43 -20.03
C LEU A 893 43.61 -7.34 -19.90
N ARG A 894 44.75 -7.59 -19.22
CA ARG A 894 45.79 -6.56 -18.96
C ARG A 894 46.36 -5.89 -20.21
N HIS A 895 46.33 -6.58 -21.35
CA HIS A 895 46.85 -6.09 -22.63
C HIS A 895 45.75 -5.48 -23.52
N SER A 896 44.51 -5.47 -23.04
CA SER A 896 43.32 -5.02 -23.78
C SER A 896 42.60 -3.87 -23.07
N LEU A 897 43.26 -3.19 -22.12
CA LEU A 897 42.74 -2.06 -21.33
C LEU A 897 42.40 -0.80 -22.15
N SER A 898 42.64 -0.81 -23.46
CA SER A 898 42.27 0.27 -24.37
C SER A 898 40.77 0.32 -24.66
N SER A 899 40.00 -0.74 -24.36
CA SER A 899 38.54 -0.70 -24.44
C SER A 899 37.92 -0.33 -23.08
N VAL A 900 36.86 0.50 -23.12
CA VAL A 900 36.12 0.94 -21.93
C VAL A 900 35.58 -0.28 -21.17
N GLU A 901 35.17 -1.29 -21.91
CA GLU A 901 34.58 -2.50 -21.37
C GLU A 901 35.64 -3.39 -20.68
N ALA A 902 36.85 -3.54 -21.26
CA ALA A 902 37.93 -4.28 -20.61
C ALA A 902 38.42 -3.59 -19.35
N TYR A 903 38.39 -2.26 -19.33
CA TYR A 903 38.64 -1.48 -18.12
C TYR A 903 37.57 -1.77 -17.05
N GLN A 904 36.28 -1.75 -17.40
CA GLN A 904 35.17 -2.08 -16.47
C GLN A 904 35.31 -3.48 -15.88
N LEU A 905 35.56 -4.51 -16.69
CA LEU A 905 35.78 -5.88 -16.18
C LEU A 905 37.03 -5.98 -15.31
N MET A 906 38.09 -5.24 -15.64
CA MET A 906 39.29 -5.18 -14.82
C MET A 906 39.02 -4.49 -13.47
N THR A 907 38.16 -3.47 -13.43
CA THR A 907 37.68 -2.84 -12.20
C THR A 907 36.91 -3.86 -11.35
N THR A 908 36.01 -4.64 -11.94
CA THR A 908 35.31 -5.72 -11.24
C THR A 908 36.29 -6.76 -10.67
N CYS A 909 37.34 -7.13 -11.41
CA CYS A 909 38.41 -8.00 -10.88
C CYS A 909 39.14 -7.38 -9.68
N ALA A 910 39.44 -6.08 -9.74
CA ALA A 910 40.13 -5.35 -8.68
C ALA A 910 39.27 -5.20 -7.41
N GLU A 911 37.94 -5.13 -7.55
CA GLU A 911 37.00 -5.12 -6.41
C GLU A 911 36.92 -6.49 -5.71
N LYS A 912 37.17 -7.58 -6.44
CA LYS A 912 36.99 -8.96 -5.96
C LYS A 912 38.28 -9.62 -5.49
N LEU A 913 39.45 -9.09 -5.86
CA LEU A 913 40.76 -9.61 -5.45
C LEU A 913 41.43 -8.65 -4.46
N PRO A 914 42.12 -9.16 -3.42
CA PRO A 914 43.01 -8.33 -2.60
C PRO A 914 44.03 -7.59 -3.47
N TYR A 915 44.27 -6.30 -3.18
CA TYR A 915 45.20 -5.46 -3.95
C TYR A 915 46.58 -6.10 -4.20
N PRO A 916 47.26 -6.72 -3.21
CA PRO A 916 48.56 -7.35 -3.45
C PRO A 916 48.51 -8.47 -4.48
N GLU A 917 47.39 -9.20 -4.52
CA GLU A 917 47.18 -10.32 -5.40
C GLU A 917 46.83 -9.87 -6.81
N PHE A 918 45.92 -8.90 -6.93
CA PHE A 918 45.61 -8.24 -8.20
C PHE A 918 46.87 -7.63 -8.82
N TYR A 919 47.68 -6.93 -8.02
CA TYR A 919 48.96 -6.36 -8.44
C TYR A 919 49.91 -7.42 -8.96
N GLN A 920 50.06 -8.55 -8.24
CA GLN A 920 50.87 -9.66 -8.73
C GLN A 920 50.36 -10.18 -10.08
N ILE A 921 49.06 -10.44 -10.21
CA ILE A 921 48.46 -10.99 -11.44
C ILE A 921 48.64 -10.04 -12.63
N PHE A 922 48.45 -8.75 -12.40
CA PHE A 922 48.62 -7.71 -13.41
C PHE A 922 50.05 -7.70 -13.96
N HIS A 923 51.04 -7.85 -13.07
CA HIS A 923 52.47 -7.76 -13.39
C HIS A 923 53.18 -9.11 -13.65
N THR A 924 52.54 -10.27 -13.44
CA THR A 924 53.19 -11.58 -13.63
C THR A 924 53.44 -11.90 -15.11
N SER A 925 54.70 -12.09 -15.50
CA SER A 925 55.10 -12.39 -16.89
C SER A 925 55.05 -13.89 -17.18
N ARG A 926 54.28 -14.23 -18.23
CA ARG A 926 54.02 -15.54 -18.88
C ARG A 926 53.66 -16.77 -18.04
#